data_AF-A0A820BWT7-F1
#
_entry.id   AF-A0A820BWT7-F1
#
_cell.length_a   1.000
_cell.length_b   1.000
_cell.length_c   1.000
_cell.angle_alpha   90.00
_cell.angle_beta   90.00
_cell.angle_gamma   90.00
#
_symmetry.space_group_name_H-M   'P 1'
#
loop_
_entity.id
_entity.type
_entity.pdbx_description
1 polymer ?
#
loop_
_entity_poly.entity_id
_entity_poly.type
_entity_poly.pdbx_seq_one_letter_code
_entity_poly.pdbx_strand_id
1 'polypeptide(L)'
;QLDILVSNYGIGSIGLFLNQGNGTFAKQILHLIDSQSRLQFITVGYLNMDKYLDVVVVDSENDRIHILPGYNNASFDILTTYDSIAGSYPSFVAIVDFDKDNQSDLIVANYGTNNITILCGYSSKPSVRQTTYFIGSNSRSSSVVIYDFNKDGKLDAAVNNFNDGYVLIFNGINNGKFIRGDSYPTGNASGTKYMRLGDLNNDNRMDMVVVNSGSDSLVTFFSNEDETFGSMKSYSTGIGSQPRFVALGDFNNDTYLDIVSANVLASGISIFLNDGNGSFNDRGTYSTGATSQPYSVAIGDLNNDSYLDLVVANPDLDPVGVFLGYGNGSFGVMIQYPGDDCPGTTFIVVLADLNRDNYLDIIVTCSSYGNVLVYLGIGNGTFRTPVTLFTGTDTSPYYVYVADLNNDQHLDFAITCLARDELVLFYGDSTGSFTLARRYSTGSGSAPYALIVIDLNNDKQLEYVVTYWGTGYLAVLTEYYAAEFTKQFFYNTGSAPHSYSLAAGDFNNDNQSDVVVANSDTDNINILFGLNNGLFMSPMTYSIGSDSSPQYVITGDVDKDNHLDIITLNSKENTMSIIMNYGNGTFSQQKKYSTGSNSFPTSIVMGNLNNDNRNDFVITNKQDDSIGIFLGFDYTSFQNEITYSVNNTQGARAVTVSDFNNDKYIDIAVIYAGSCQLGIFLSHGDGNFSLLTIYSTGSNSTPVALVVNDFNKDNHADIAIGYAGSNAIGIFLGFGNGSFSNQVMFSTGIDTEPYSLAVGDLNNDNRTDIVSVNINASNLGIFIGDGMGNFTLMEIYSTGNSTVPWAAAIGDLNNDGNMDIVVCTYINSAVNVFLGYGNGSFQAQVLYSVGYQSWPTSIILADFNNDSHLDVAVSNSNDNNVGILLGLGDGTFGNVTTYSTGDGTRPHNLAVGDFNNDKVLDIAVANSGTSTTVILFGFGNGTFLLGISYSTGEESSPYSIAAGDFNRDGQLDVVLVNTNANNVGVFLAYGRENYAGVIKYRNADGSQPQSIALSDFNHDGWLDIVVTNYGIDNIGILFGLGNAI
;
A
#
# COMPACT_ATOMS: atom_id res chain seq x y z
N GLN A 1 -12.40 -6.10 21.27
CA GLN A 1 -12.09 -4.75 21.74
C GLN A 1 -10.57 -4.61 21.72
N LEU A 2 -10.07 -3.73 20.80
CA LEU A 2 -8.67 -3.35 20.47
C LEU A 2 -8.59 -1.83 20.09
N ASP A 3 -7.56 -0.97 20.32
CA ASP A 3 -6.37 -0.97 21.22
C ASP A 3 -5.48 0.35 21.22
N ILE A 4 -5.40 1.24 22.26
CA ILE A 4 -4.35 2.32 22.59
C ILE A 4 -4.39 2.75 24.09
N LEU A 5 -3.23 3.17 24.67
CA LEU A 5 -2.95 3.50 26.09
C LEU A 5 -1.74 4.44 26.47
N VAL A 6 -0.54 4.58 25.85
CA VAL A 6 0.44 5.76 26.10
C VAL A 6 1.19 5.90 27.49
N SER A 7 2.13 6.88 27.72
CA SER A 7 2.62 7.52 29.01
C SER A 7 3.77 8.57 28.84
N ASN A 8 4.64 8.91 29.84
CA ASN A 8 4.79 10.33 30.28
C ASN A 8 6.20 11.12 30.48
N TYR A 9 6.65 12.24 29.73
CA TYR A 9 7.81 13.27 29.95
C TYR A 9 7.79 14.91 30.26
N GLY A 10 6.79 15.73 30.78
CA GLY A 10 6.65 16.91 31.75
C GLY A 10 6.16 16.90 33.26
N ILE A 11 5.84 15.78 33.96
CA ILE A 11 5.72 15.45 35.42
C ILE A 11 6.42 14.09 35.80
N GLY A 12 5.76 12.96 36.10
CA GLY A 12 6.40 11.61 36.10
C GLY A 12 5.82 10.39 36.87
N SER A 13 4.75 9.69 36.44
CA SER A 13 4.14 8.50 37.14
C SER A 13 3.44 7.39 36.27
N ILE A 14 2.19 6.86 36.48
CA ILE A 14 1.54 5.89 35.52
C ILE A 14 0.00 6.02 35.20
N GLY A 15 -0.79 5.07 34.63
CA GLY A 15 -2.20 5.38 34.21
C GLY A 15 -3.07 4.38 33.37
N LEU A 16 -4.20 4.79 32.74
CA LEU A 16 -5.12 4.01 31.85
C LEU A 16 -5.79 4.88 30.74
N PHE A 17 -6.19 4.41 29.52
CA PHE A 17 -7.44 4.78 28.71
C PHE A 17 -7.88 3.54 27.78
N LEU A 18 -9.12 2.99 27.84
CA LEU A 18 -9.88 1.70 27.53
C LEU A 18 -10.21 1.06 26.11
N ASN A 19 -11.47 0.60 25.70
CA ASN A 19 -11.89 0.00 24.37
C ASN A 19 -13.36 0.09 23.70
N GLN A 20 -13.72 0.87 22.62
CA GLN A 20 -15.12 1.08 22.07
C GLN A 20 -15.54 0.04 21.01
N GLY A 21 -14.62 -0.44 20.17
CA GLY A 21 -14.81 -1.63 19.35
C GLY A 21 -15.81 -1.60 18.17
N ASN A 22 -16.22 -0.44 17.63
CA ASN A 22 -16.19 -0.30 16.16
C ASN A 22 -14.90 0.42 15.71
N GLY A 23 -14.26 1.10 16.67
CA GLY A 23 -12.79 1.08 16.84
C GLY A 23 -12.15 1.96 17.93
N THR A 24 -12.85 2.53 18.98
CA THR A 24 -12.52 3.97 19.32
C THR A 24 -12.50 4.74 20.65
N PHE A 25 -11.79 5.89 20.68
CA PHE A 25 -11.17 6.51 21.88
C PHE A 25 -11.96 7.48 22.84
N ALA A 26 -11.42 7.79 24.06
CA ALA A 26 -12.19 8.37 25.20
C ALA A 26 -11.48 9.17 26.39
N LYS A 27 -11.04 8.69 27.59
CA LYS A 27 -10.46 9.54 28.73
C LYS A 27 -9.74 8.64 29.79
N GLN A 28 -8.66 9.09 30.47
CA GLN A 28 -7.57 8.37 31.24
C GLN A 28 -7.79 7.68 32.73
N ILE A 29 -6.97 7.73 33.84
CA ILE A 29 -7.24 7.94 35.36
C ILE A 29 -6.20 7.33 36.38
N LEU A 30 -6.17 7.69 37.70
CA LEU A 30 -4.91 7.75 38.54
C LEU A 30 -4.90 7.76 40.12
N HIS A 31 -3.77 7.36 40.77
CA HIS A 31 -3.19 7.81 42.09
C HIS A 31 -1.75 7.29 42.48
N LEU A 32 -1.07 7.98 43.43
CA LEU A 32 0.38 8.35 43.62
C LEU A 32 1.48 7.41 44.20
N ILE A 33 2.72 7.95 44.22
CA ILE A 33 3.94 7.52 44.94
C ILE A 33 4.82 8.70 45.44
N ASP A 34 5.91 9.08 44.72
CA ASP A 34 7.01 9.98 45.12
C ASP A 34 7.57 10.81 43.91
N SER A 35 8.56 11.67 44.13
CA SER A 35 8.39 13.08 43.72
C SER A 35 9.12 13.59 42.46
N GLN A 36 10.25 13.00 42.11
CA GLN A 36 11.11 13.41 41.00
C GLN A 36 11.44 12.25 40.07
N SER A 37 10.52 11.32 39.88
CA SER A 37 10.40 10.72 38.55
C SER A 37 10.06 11.79 37.55
N ARG A 38 10.72 11.65 36.40
CA ARG A 38 10.80 12.53 35.26
C ARG A 38 10.56 11.63 33.99
N LEU A 39 9.37 11.00 33.78
CA LEU A 39 9.28 9.76 32.93
C LEU A 39 9.24 9.92 31.44
N GLN A 40 9.00 8.88 30.65
CA GLN A 40 8.64 9.04 29.27
C GLN A 40 7.47 8.16 28.80
N PHE A 41 7.32 6.84 29.11
CA PHE A 41 6.32 5.93 28.46
C PHE A 41 6.06 4.49 29.16
N ILE A 42 5.02 3.57 28.97
CA ILE A 42 4.42 2.40 29.85
C ILE A 42 4.38 0.74 29.54
N THR A 43 3.77 -0.33 30.19
CA THR A 43 3.75 -1.87 29.81
C THR A 43 2.78 -2.88 30.50
N VAL A 44 2.85 -4.19 30.12
CA VAL A 44 2.18 -5.40 30.63
C VAL A 44 2.78 -6.82 30.36
N GLY A 45 2.08 -7.94 30.69
CA GLY A 45 2.19 -9.30 30.10
C GLY A 45 2.27 -10.49 31.09
N TYR A 46 1.60 -11.62 30.84
CA TYR A 46 1.23 -12.80 31.69
C TYR A 46 1.98 -13.16 33.04
N LEU A 47 2.51 -12.24 33.90
CA LEU A 47 3.63 -12.50 34.86
C LEU A 47 3.47 -13.38 36.15
N ASN A 48 2.34 -13.94 36.60
CA ASN A 48 2.34 -14.87 37.79
C ASN A 48 1.14 -15.83 38.00
N MET A 49 0.55 -16.32 36.90
CA MET A 49 -0.23 -17.57 36.81
C MET A 49 -1.72 -17.58 37.16
N ASP A 50 -2.29 -16.60 37.86
CA ASP A 50 -3.71 -16.64 38.25
C ASP A 50 -4.75 -16.74 37.07
N LYS A 51 -4.58 -16.04 35.92
CA LYS A 51 -5.07 -16.21 34.50
C LYS A 51 -5.09 -15.02 33.48
N TYR A 52 -4.78 -13.77 33.88
CA TYR A 52 -5.34 -12.55 33.29
C TYR A 52 -4.60 -11.11 33.59
N LEU A 53 -4.98 -9.94 33.04
CA LEU A 53 -4.16 -8.72 32.75
C LEU A 53 -3.44 -7.83 33.94
N ASP A 54 -2.27 -7.03 33.81
CA ASP A 54 -1.54 -6.06 34.80
C ASP A 54 -0.13 -5.27 34.47
N VAL A 55 0.61 -4.44 35.34
CA VAL A 55 1.60 -3.20 35.15
C VAL A 55 3.15 -3.08 35.71
N VAL A 56 4.25 -2.50 35.11
CA VAL A 56 5.73 -2.25 35.64
C VAL A 56 6.47 -0.78 35.77
N VAL A 57 6.43 0.11 36.81
CA VAL A 57 7.24 1.43 36.88
C VAL A 57 8.78 1.37 36.72
N VAL A 58 9.47 2.52 36.66
CA VAL A 58 10.93 2.83 36.58
C VAL A 58 11.32 3.92 37.61
N ASP A 59 12.54 3.96 38.19
CA ASP A 59 13.01 5.16 38.93
C ASP A 59 14.52 5.29 39.41
N SER A 60 15.60 5.27 38.59
CA SER A 60 16.28 6.59 38.31
C SER A 60 17.81 6.97 38.34
N GLU A 61 18.70 6.47 39.20
CA GLU A 61 20.02 7.11 39.51
C GLU A 61 20.97 6.19 40.35
N ASN A 62 20.67 5.95 41.66
CA ASN A 62 21.07 4.82 42.56
C ASN A 62 20.07 4.73 43.76
N ASP A 63 19.45 3.56 44.03
CA ASP A 63 18.27 3.04 44.82
C ASP A 63 16.71 3.17 44.42
N ARG A 64 16.16 2.60 43.27
CA ARG A 64 14.77 2.16 42.74
C ARG A 64 14.76 1.39 41.31
N ILE A 65 14.47 0.14 40.76
CA ILE A 65 14.04 -1.38 40.68
C ILE A 65 13.30 -2.44 41.67
N HIS A 66 11.96 -2.76 41.65
CA HIS A 66 11.33 -3.94 42.36
C HIS A 66 10.01 -4.73 41.95
N ILE A 67 9.13 -4.42 40.97
CA ILE A 67 7.87 -5.22 40.64
C ILE A 67 6.72 -5.25 41.75
N LEU A 68 5.37 -5.37 41.47
CA LEU A 68 4.11 -5.01 42.22
C LEU A 68 2.74 -5.50 41.57
N PRO A 69 2.11 -6.65 41.98
CA PRO A 69 -0.16 -8.53 41.31
C PRO A 69 -1.65 -8.30 41.04
N GLY A 70 -1.95 -8.03 39.76
CA GLY A 70 -3.24 -7.78 39.14
C GLY A 70 -4.41 -8.34 39.93
N TYR A 71 -5.48 -7.57 39.97
CA TYR A 71 -6.70 -7.90 40.70
C TYR A 71 -7.93 -7.49 39.89
N ASN A 72 -8.42 -8.34 39.02
CA ASN A 72 -9.71 -8.21 38.32
C ASN A 72 -10.27 -6.30 35.55
N ASN A 73 -9.94 -4.99 35.29
CA ASN A 73 -10.55 -3.82 35.89
C ASN A 73 -9.56 -2.64 36.30
N ALA A 74 -8.24 -2.89 36.49
CA ALA A 74 -7.11 -1.94 36.76
C ALA A 74 -7.04 -1.12 38.12
N SER A 75 -6.25 -1.56 39.15
CA SER A 75 -6.02 -0.99 40.56
C SER A 75 -4.95 -1.71 41.47
N PHE A 76 -4.06 -1.09 42.24
CA PHE A 76 -2.67 -1.65 42.34
C PHE A 76 -2.06 -1.74 43.81
N ASP A 77 -1.04 -2.58 44.19
CA ASP A 77 -0.53 -2.75 45.62
C ASP A 77 0.97 -3.24 45.88
N ILE A 78 1.31 -3.99 46.98
CA ILE A 78 2.56 -3.83 47.82
C ILE A 78 3.63 -5.00 47.85
N LEU A 79 4.97 -4.75 47.80
CA LEU A 79 6.06 -5.76 47.59
C LEU A 79 7.52 -5.58 48.22
N THR A 80 8.67 -5.70 47.49
CA THR A 80 9.82 -6.69 47.71
C THR A 80 11.36 -6.26 47.85
N THR A 81 12.38 -7.00 47.33
CA THR A 81 13.90 -6.86 47.42
C THR A 81 14.74 -7.66 46.36
N TYR A 82 15.42 -6.99 45.37
CA TYR A 82 16.47 -7.45 44.38
C TYR A 82 16.85 -6.35 43.32
N ASP A 83 18.00 -6.39 42.61
CA ASP A 83 18.61 -5.18 41.95
C ASP A 83 19.18 -5.29 40.49
N SER A 84 19.28 -4.18 39.73
CA SER A 84 20.13 -3.96 38.52
C SER A 84 21.14 -2.85 38.81
N ILE A 85 21.71 -2.18 37.82
CA ILE A 85 23.14 -1.87 37.90
C ILE A 85 23.41 -0.41 37.40
N ALA A 86 23.98 0.56 38.15
CA ALA A 86 23.91 2.03 37.85
C ALA A 86 25.06 2.78 37.10
N GLY A 87 24.77 3.98 36.56
CA GLY A 87 25.75 4.98 36.04
C GLY A 87 25.47 5.55 34.65
N SER A 88 24.27 5.27 34.14
CA SER A 88 24.24 4.81 32.76
C SER A 88 22.87 4.68 32.12
N TYR A 89 21.76 5.18 32.70
CA TYR A 89 20.55 5.71 32.02
C TYR A 89 19.45 4.79 31.35
N PRO A 90 18.82 3.80 32.03
CA PRO A 90 17.64 2.91 31.66
C PRO A 90 16.33 3.50 31.13
N SER A 91 15.12 2.86 31.16
CA SER A 91 13.76 3.46 30.88
C SER A 91 12.39 2.70 30.76
N PHE A 92 12.23 1.44 30.32
CA PHE A 92 11.43 1.07 29.10
C PHE A 92 10.66 -0.28 29.07
N VAL A 93 10.15 -0.81 27.91
CA VAL A 93 9.13 -1.98 27.74
C VAL A 93 9.18 -2.90 26.36
N ALA A 94 9.42 -4.23 25.91
CA ALA A 94 9.93 -5.73 26.04
C ALA A 94 9.32 -7.21 26.17
N ILE A 95 9.20 -7.87 27.35
CA ILE A 95 8.35 -9.01 27.86
C ILE A 95 8.08 -10.43 27.20
N VAL A 96 8.97 -11.18 26.55
CA VAL A 96 8.56 -12.34 25.69
C VAL A 96 9.40 -13.68 25.63
N ASP A 97 8.97 -14.71 24.84
CA ASP A 97 9.22 -16.20 24.62
C ASP A 97 10.58 -17.09 24.55
N PHE A 98 11.74 -16.90 25.17
CA PHE A 98 13.02 -17.71 25.01
C PHE A 98 13.21 -19.22 25.52
N ASP A 99 12.44 -19.81 26.46
CA ASP A 99 12.69 -20.97 27.36
C ASP A 99 11.43 -21.57 28.19
N LYS A 100 10.14 -21.68 27.69
CA LYS A 100 8.69 -21.64 28.28
C LYS A 100 8.55 -22.25 29.63
N ASP A 101 7.92 -21.36 30.36
CA ASP A 101 7.15 -21.56 31.53
C ASP A 101 5.71 -20.96 31.33
N ASN A 102 5.23 -20.85 30.08
CA ASN A 102 3.93 -20.44 29.51
C ASN A 102 3.29 -19.11 30.02
N GLN A 103 4.08 -18.13 30.47
CA GLN A 103 3.78 -16.82 31.10
C GLN A 103 4.89 -15.73 30.90
N SER A 104 4.83 -14.64 31.69
CA SER A 104 5.49 -13.31 31.57
C SER A 104 7.03 -13.12 31.81
N ASP A 105 7.60 -11.88 31.64
CA ASP A 105 9.03 -11.62 31.32
C ASP A 105 9.79 -10.22 31.78
N LEU A 106 11.14 -9.92 31.60
CA LEU A 106 12.06 -8.69 31.85
C LEU A 106 13.74 -8.60 31.48
N ILE A 107 14.51 -9.08 30.42
CA ILE A 107 15.96 -8.76 29.81
C ILE A 107 16.96 -7.51 30.19
N VAL A 108 16.72 -6.47 31.02
CA VAL A 108 17.67 -5.43 31.59
C VAL A 108 17.86 -3.86 31.21
N ALA A 109 17.55 -3.08 30.12
CA ALA A 109 18.38 -1.94 29.51
C ALA A 109 18.71 -0.49 30.04
N ASN A 110 19.83 0.23 29.66
CA ASN A 110 20.32 1.63 30.01
C ASN A 110 21.37 2.49 29.21
N TYR A 111 21.20 3.83 29.08
CA TYR A 111 21.93 4.83 28.26
C TYR A 111 23.49 5.01 28.08
N GLY A 112 24.45 4.30 28.71
CA GLY A 112 25.86 4.36 28.20
C GLY A 112 27.07 3.83 29.02
N THR A 113 27.38 2.52 29.01
CA THR A 113 28.67 1.88 29.39
C THR A 113 29.04 0.65 28.49
N ASN A 114 29.10 -0.61 29.00
CA ASN A 114 29.02 -1.93 28.36
C ASN A 114 28.05 -2.88 29.18
N ASN A 115 26.99 -3.57 28.65
CA ASN A 115 25.86 -4.32 29.37
C ASN A 115 24.66 -4.99 28.47
N ILE A 116 23.99 -6.21 28.66
CA ILE A 116 22.48 -6.68 28.52
C ILE A 116 22.09 -8.13 29.08
N THR A 117 20.86 -8.56 29.57
CA THR A 117 20.47 -9.97 30.08
C THR A 117 18.95 -10.36 30.47
N ILE A 118 18.26 -11.48 30.02
CA ILE A 118 16.85 -12.13 30.24
C ILE A 118 16.43 -12.43 31.72
N LEU A 119 15.46 -13.24 32.26
CA LEU A 119 15.06 -13.16 33.73
C LEU A 119 14.16 -14.27 34.52
N CYS A 120 13.41 -15.29 33.99
CA CYS A 120 12.48 -16.40 34.57
C CYS A 120 11.89 -16.36 36.03
N GLY A 121 10.61 -16.67 36.33
CA GLY A 121 10.18 -17.53 37.49
C GLY A 121 9.34 -17.15 38.78
N TYR A 122 8.75 -15.94 39.05
CA TYR A 122 8.62 -15.45 40.47
C TYR A 122 7.73 -16.02 41.59
N SER A 123 7.47 -17.30 41.69
CA SER A 123 6.56 -17.73 42.77
C SER A 123 7.09 -17.66 44.25
N SER A 124 8.32 -18.08 44.66
CA SER A 124 8.66 -18.21 46.13
C SER A 124 9.96 -17.67 46.85
N LYS A 125 11.14 -17.31 46.26
CA LYS A 125 12.35 -16.79 47.03
C LYS A 125 13.56 -16.23 46.19
N PRO A 126 14.02 -14.96 46.28
CA PRO A 126 15.44 -14.26 45.13
C PRO A 126 16.65 -14.98 44.51
N SER A 127 17.26 -14.19 43.62
CA SER A 127 18.71 -14.07 43.38
C SER A 127 19.50 -15.17 42.62
N VAL A 128 18.95 -15.98 41.68
CA VAL A 128 19.67 -17.14 41.05
C VAL A 128 20.65 -16.93 39.85
N ARG A 129 20.26 -16.83 38.54
CA ARG A 129 21.15 -16.92 37.33
C ARG A 129 21.94 -15.62 36.92
N GLN A 130 21.76 -14.95 35.74
CA GLN A 130 22.30 -13.60 35.26
C GLN A 130 23.65 -13.44 34.48
N THR A 131 23.75 -12.29 33.78
CA THR A 131 24.86 -11.40 33.28
C THR A 131 25.65 -11.62 31.98
N THR A 132 25.17 -10.88 30.97
CA THR A 132 25.78 -9.99 29.99
C THR A 132 27.03 -10.41 29.20
N TYR A 133 26.92 -10.49 27.86
CA TYR A 133 27.83 -10.81 26.74
C TYR A 133 27.87 -9.68 25.57
N PHE A 134 28.87 -8.74 25.42
CA PHE A 134 29.12 -7.34 24.75
C PHE A 134 28.54 -6.79 23.34
N ILE A 135 27.66 -5.73 23.12
CA ILE A 135 26.86 -5.30 21.85
C ILE A 135 27.30 -4.33 20.65
N GLY A 136 27.71 -3.02 20.65
CA GLY A 136 28.32 -2.32 19.45
C GLY A 136 29.16 -0.98 19.59
N SER A 137 30.40 -0.83 19.09
CA SER A 137 31.57 -0.27 19.84
C SER A 137 31.54 1.08 20.61
N ASN A 138 31.01 2.19 20.10
CA ASN A 138 31.13 3.51 20.75
C ASN A 138 29.77 4.20 20.85
N SER A 139 28.97 3.90 21.88
CA SER A 139 27.59 4.37 21.86
C SER A 139 26.85 4.41 23.21
N ARG A 140 25.52 4.43 23.10
CA ARG A 140 24.42 4.61 24.07
C ARG A 140 23.14 3.90 23.48
N SER A 141 22.62 2.70 23.90
CA SER A 141 21.60 1.74 23.34
C SER A 141 20.03 1.64 23.60
N SER A 142 19.46 0.44 23.85
CA SER A 142 18.36 -0.06 24.73
C SER A 142 17.99 -1.46 24.25
N SER A 143 16.72 -1.76 23.82
CA SER A 143 16.15 -2.86 22.97
C SER A 143 16.79 -4.22 23.04
N VAL A 144 16.08 -5.35 22.94
CA VAL A 144 14.64 -5.65 22.90
C VAL A 144 13.75 -5.16 21.72
N VAL A 145 13.25 -6.08 20.85
CA VAL A 145 12.20 -5.85 19.81
C VAL A 145 11.13 -6.96 19.50
N ILE A 146 11.31 -8.27 19.30
CA ILE A 146 10.33 -9.40 19.07
C ILE A 146 9.81 -9.98 17.64
N TYR A 147 10.66 -10.41 16.67
CA TYR A 147 10.44 -11.31 15.51
C TYR A 147 11.64 -12.22 14.95
N ASP A 148 11.44 -13.47 14.48
CA ASP A 148 12.35 -14.45 13.75
C ASP A 148 13.12 -13.96 12.49
N PHE A 149 14.32 -14.43 12.18
CA PHE A 149 14.90 -14.29 10.81
C PHE A 149 15.80 -15.46 10.39
N ASN A 150 15.57 -16.63 10.97
CA ASN A 150 16.15 -17.93 10.68
C ASN A 150 15.23 -19.11 11.16
N LYS A 151 13.90 -19.07 10.93
CA LYS A 151 12.82 -20.11 10.97
C LYS A 151 13.11 -21.47 11.63
N ASP A 152 13.86 -21.52 12.72
CA ASP A 152 14.30 -22.77 13.36
C ASP A 152 13.48 -23.14 14.59
N GLY A 153 12.84 -22.18 15.30
CA GLY A 153 11.69 -22.49 16.16
C GLY A 153 11.10 -21.51 17.21
N LYS A 154 11.78 -20.40 17.55
CA LYS A 154 11.97 -19.91 18.96
C LYS A 154 12.55 -18.48 19.08
N LEU A 155 12.56 -17.78 20.24
CA LEU A 155 12.99 -16.34 20.36
C LEU A 155 14.31 -15.85 19.79
N ASP A 156 14.16 -14.98 18.81
CA ASP A 156 15.20 -14.17 18.23
C ASP A 156 15.70 -12.90 19.01
N ALA A 157 16.44 -11.89 18.45
CA ALA A 157 16.73 -10.54 19.08
C ALA A 157 17.67 -9.41 18.46
N ALA A 158 17.30 -8.71 17.39
CA ALA A 158 17.92 -7.55 16.63
C ALA A 158 18.78 -6.23 16.93
N VAL A 159 19.07 -5.65 18.12
CA VAL A 159 19.88 -4.54 18.80
C VAL A 159 20.32 -3.02 18.50
N ASN A 160 19.56 -1.90 18.23
CA ASN A 160 20.14 -0.53 17.78
C ASN A 160 21.47 0.00 18.33
N ASN A 161 22.21 0.90 17.61
CA ASN A 161 23.59 1.52 17.71
C ASN A 161 23.56 3.08 17.17
N PHE A 162 24.09 4.19 17.76
CA PHE A 162 23.88 5.64 17.35
C PHE A 162 24.86 6.27 16.35
N ASN A 163 26.15 6.27 16.65
CA ASN A 163 27.12 7.30 16.26
C ASN A 163 28.06 6.79 15.16
N ASP A 164 28.53 5.56 15.33
CA ASP A 164 29.40 4.81 14.42
C ASP A 164 28.69 4.47 13.08
N GLY A 165 27.35 4.59 12.99
CA GLY A 165 26.54 4.55 11.78
C GLY A 165 26.49 3.25 10.97
N TYR A 166 26.67 2.08 11.58
CA TYR A 166 26.36 0.73 11.09
C TYR A 166 25.22 -0.02 11.89
N VAL A 167 25.36 -1.22 12.56
CA VAL A 167 24.32 -2.17 13.16
C VAL A 167 24.85 -3.40 14.11
N LEU A 168 24.48 -4.75 14.20
CA LEU A 168 25.12 -6.13 14.62
C LEU A 168 24.24 -7.34 15.25
N ILE A 169 24.23 -8.64 14.77
CA ILE A 169 23.29 -9.82 15.11
C ILE A 169 23.76 -11.02 16.02
N PHE A 170 22.83 -11.58 16.85
CA PHE A 170 22.81 -12.77 17.75
C PHE A 170 21.68 -13.92 17.49
N ASN A 171 21.77 -15.28 17.82
CA ASN A 171 20.90 -16.57 17.51
C ASN A 171 20.72 -17.74 18.58
N GLY A 172 19.77 -18.73 18.41
CA GLY A 172 19.34 -19.88 19.33
C GLY A 172 18.99 -21.36 18.78
N ILE A 173 18.15 -22.27 19.38
CA ILE A 173 17.71 -23.71 18.96
C ILE A 173 17.13 -24.80 20.00
N ASN A 174 17.34 -24.84 21.33
CA ASN A 174 17.00 -25.95 22.32
C ASN A 174 17.37 -25.82 23.86
N ASN A 175 18.26 -24.92 24.32
CA ASN A 175 18.91 -24.73 25.65
C ASN A 175 19.75 -23.36 25.72
N GLY A 176 19.34 -22.14 26.24
CA GLY A 176 19.84 -20.67 26.14
C GLY A 176 20.85 -19.76 27.06
N LYS A 177 22.12 -19.15 27.02
CA LYS A 177 23.60 -18.89 26.52
C LYS A 177 24.27 -17.94 25.39
N PHE A 178 24.52 -18.25 24.09
CA PHE A 178 25.01 -17.38 22.94
C PHE A 178 26.49 -17.46 22.37
N ILE A 179 26.81 -17.07 21.09
CA ILE A 179 28.15 -16.75 20.41
C ILE A 179 28.18 -16.08 18.95
N ARG A 180 28.81 -14.88 18.70
CA ARG A 180 28.77 -13.86 17.54
C ARG A 180 28.70 -14.25 16.01
N GLY A 181 27.98 -13.44 15.17
CA GLY A 181 27.97 -13.45 13.66
C GLY A 181 28.36 -12.20 12.79
N ASP A 182 28.09 -12.29 11.47
CA ASP A 182 28.59 -11.64 10.21
C ASP A 182 28.08 -10.27 9.62
N SER A 183 28.93 -9.26 9.30
CA SER A 183 28.48 -7.85 9.24
C SER A 183 28.63 -6.89 7.99
N TYR A 184 27.52 -6.58 7.26
CA TYR A 184 27.00 -5.30 6.62
C TYR A 184 27.30 -3.83 7.17
N PRO A 185 26.59 -2.75 6.69
CA PRO A 185 26.47 -1.35 7.23
C PRO A 185 25.09 -0.63 6.93
N THR A 186 24.92 0.73 6.87
CA THR A 186 23.58 1.48 6.74
C THR A 186 23.12 2.70 5.71
N GLY A 187 23.36 4.05 5.39
CA GLY A 187 24.26 5.01 4.54
C GLY A 187 25.54 5.93 4.94
N ASN A 188 25.53 7.24 5.36
CA ASN A 188 26.67 7.97 6.06
C ASN A 188 26.34 9.18 7.03
N ALA A 189 26.90 9.19 8.26
CA ALA A 189 26.72 10.11 9.42
C ALA A 189 25.44 10.01 10.32
N SER A 190 25.33 8.94 11.13
CA SER A 190 24.16 8.54 11.94
C SER A 190 23.85 9.39 13.21
N GLY A 191 22.83 9.01 13.99
CA GLY A 191 22.30 9.71 15.17
C GLY A 191 21.01 9.15 15.84
N THR A 192 20.61 7.92 15.49
CA THR A 192 19.51 6.99 15.94
C THR A 192 18.46 7.34 17.03
N LYS A 193 17.17 6.93 16.87
CA LYS A 193 15.98 6.98 17.79
C LYS A 193 15.19 5.61 17.98
N TYR A 194 13.89 5.32 17.60
CA TYR A 194 13.28 3.91 17.67
C TYR A 194 11.95 3.48 16.89
N MET A 195 11.72 2.38 16.09
CA MET A 195 10.62 2.04 15.04
C MET A 195 9.42 1.05 15.24
N ARG A 196 8.59 0.43 14.35
CA ARG A 196 7.79 -0.84 14.67
C ARG A 196 7.33 -1.79 13.50
N LEU A 197 6.62 -2.94 13.70
CA LEU A 197 6.16 -3.97 12.70
C LEU A 197 4.71 -3.86 12.11
N GLY A 198 4.50 -3.54 10.83
CA GLY A 198 3.31 -3.98 10.07
C GLY A 198 3.69 -4.29 8.62
N ASP A 199 3.21 -5.32 7.89
CA ASP A 199 3.79 -5.68 6.55
C ASP A 199 3.79 -4.54 5.58
N LEU A 200 4.58 -4.58 4.50
CA LEU A 200 4.65 -3.45 3.61
C LEU A 200 4.54 -3.80 2.10
N ASN A 201 4.26 -5.07 1.71
CA ASN A 201 4.02 -5.47 0.30
C ASN A 201 3.07 -6.61 -0.02
N ASN A 202 2.60 -7.38 0.95
CA ASN A 202 2.08 -8.74 0.71
C ASN A 202 2.94 -9.49 -0.34
N ASP A 203 4.24 -9.69 -0.07
CA ASP A 203 4.84 -10.94 -0.52
C ASP A 203 4.96 -11.96 0.62
N ASN A 204 4.12 -11.82 1.67
CA ASN A 204 3.75 -12.83 2.69
C ASN A 204 4.65 -13.07 3.87
N ARG A 205 5.56 -12.13 4.10
CA ARG A 205 6.75 -12.49 4.82
C ARG A 205 7.49 -11.23 5.23
N MET A 206 7.18 -10.84 6.47
CA MET A 206 7.04 -9.43 6.81
C MET A 206 8.46 -8.84 7.12
N ASP A 207 8.79 -7.75 7.78
CA ASP A 207 9.73 -6.74 7.26
C ASP A 207 10.95 -6.13 8.05
N MET A 208 11.58 -5.04 7.57
CA MET A 208 12.46 -4.13 8.36
C MET A 208 12.77 -2.70 7.85
N VAL A 209 12.48 -1.68 8.69
CA VAL A 209 12.80 -0.22 8.65
C VAL A 209 13.74 0.36 9.94
N VAL A 210 13.90 1.62 10.58
CA VAL A 210 15.07 2.51 11.21
C VAL A 210 14.77 4.16 11.48
N VAL A 211 15.53 5.34 11.80
CA VAL A 211 14.96 6.85 11.97
C VAL A 211 15.69 8.51 11.93
N ASN A 212 16.92 7.94 12.41
CA ASN A 212 18.42 8.28 12.68
C ASN A 212 19.01 9.48 13.58
N SER A 213 18.36 10.10 14.59
CA SER A 213 18.37 11.61 14.78
C SER A 213 19.65 12.43 14.41
N GLY A 214 19.76 13.00 13.18
CA GLY A 214 20.90 13.87 12.81
C GLY A 214 21.13 14.27 11.32
N SER A 215 20.43 13.67 10.35
CA SER A 215 20.38 14.09 8.92
C SER A 215 19.18 13.45 8.18
N ASP A 216 18.14 13.14 8.95
CA ASP A 216 16.79 13.49 8.52
C ASP A 216 16.24 12.72 7.30
N SER A 217 16.07 11.38 7.31
CA SER A 217 15.58 10.66 6.09
C SER A 217 15.09 9.15 6.09
N LEU A 218 13.84 8.70 6.00
CA LEU A 218 13.32 7.32 6.33
C LEU A 218 13.67 5.87 5.74
N VAL A 219 14.79 5.53 5.06
CA VAL A 219 15.38 4.26 4.43
C VAL A 219 14.54 2.96 4.26
N THR A 220 15.14 1.85 3.85
CA THR A 220 14.57 0.51 3.66
C THR A 220 15.46 -0.65 4.08
N PHE A 221 14.96 -1.83 4.52
CA PHE A 221 15.50 -3.21 4.29
C PHE A 221 14.46 -4.38 4.15
N PHE A 222 14.39 -5.05 2.99
CA PHE A 222 13.67 -6.33 2.81
C PHE A 222 14.61 -7.54 3.16
N SER A 223 14.31 -8.84 2.92
CA SER A 223 15.23 -9.97 3.30
C SER A 223 16.22 -10.25 2.18
N ASN A 224 16.66 -11.51 2.01
CA ASN A 224 17.29 -12.14 0.85
C ASN A 224 16.88 -13.62 0.80
N GLU A 225 16.85 -14.26 -0.39
CA GLU A 225 16.37 -15.66 -0.56
C GLU A 225 17.33 -16.73 -0.02
N ASP A 226 18.58 -16.31 0.26
CA ASP A 226 19.56 -17.02 1.09
C ASP A 226 19.40 -16.67 2.57
N GLU A 227 18.33 -15.94 2.84
CA GLU A 227 17.52 -15.98 4.04
C GLU A 227 17.89 -14.87 5.02
N THR A 228 18.29 -13.75 4.42
CA THR A 228 19.18 -12.73 4.98
C THR A 228 18.69 -11.27 4.72
N PHE A 229 19.48 -10.24 4.38
CA PHE A 229 18.98 -8.89 3.99
C PHE A 229 19.96 -8.18 3.01
N GLY A 230 19.50 -7.25 2.16
CA GLY A 230 20.27 -6.72 1.00
C GLY A 230 20.70 -5.24 1.03
N SER A 231 20.41 -4.40 0.01
CA SER A 231 21.04 -3.05 -0.14
C SER A 231 20.13 -1.82 -0.04
N MET A 232 20.48 -0.80 0.76
CA MET A 232 19.98 0.61 0.89
C MET A 232 19.21 1.28 -0.31
N LYS A 233 18.25 2.21 -0.08
CA LYS A 233 17.54 3.08 -1.07
C LYS A 233 17.05 4.38 -0.38
N SER A 234 16.97 5.55 -1.10
CA SER A 234 16.98 6.98 -0.59
C SER A 234 16.10 8.09 -1.24
N TYR A 235 15.46 9.02 -0.47
CA TYR A 235 14.74 10.27 -0.95
C TYR A 235 14.47 11.51 0.03
N SER A 236 15.21 12.62 0.10
CA SER A 236 15.09 13.61 1.24
C SER A 236 14.23 14.92 1.02
N THR A 237 12.90 14.84 0.83
CA THR A 237 11.98 15.93 0.35
C THR A 237 10.45 15.88 0.72
N GLY A 238 9.99 16.51 1.81
CA GLY A 238 8.58 16.43 2.25
C GLY A 238 8.36 16.61 3.76
N ILE A 239 9.36 16.29 4.58
CA ILE A 239 9.17 16.18 6.03
C ILE A 239 10.02 17.16 6.93
N GLY A 240 10.37 18.39 6.57
CA GLY A 240 10.81 19.37 7.64
C GLY A 240 12.05 18.98 8.50
N SER A 241 12.01 18.98 9.86
CA SER A 241 13.19 18.89 10.79
C SER A 241 13.16 17.97 12.09
N GLN A 242 14.09 16.98 12.20
CA GLN A 242 14.66 16.20 13.36
C GLN A 242 13.82 15.14 14.24
N PRO A 243 13.93 13.75 14.15
CA PRO A 243 12.82 12.72 14.44
C PRO A 243 12.85 11.51 15.49
N ARG A 244 11.68 10.85 15.88
CA ARG A 244 11.35 9.85 17.03
C ARG A 244 9.86 9.27 17.45
N PHE A 245 8.77 8.91 16.70
CA PHE A 245 7.83 7.73 16.98
C PHE A 245 7.05 7.07 15.77
N VAL A 246 6.19 5.98 15.78
CA VAL A 246 5.38 5.22 14.69
C VAL A 246 4.04 4.45 15.23
N ALA A 247 2.99 3.86 14.54
CA ALA A 247 1.74 3.12 15.08
C ALA A 247 0.60 2.65 14.07
N LEU A 248 -0.13 1.49 14.12
CA LEU A 248 -1.04 0.89 13.04
C LEU A 248 -2.60 1.00 13.09
N GLY A 249 -3.28 0.82 11.92
CA GLY A 249 -4.73 0.51 11.68
C GLY A 249 -5.49 0.80 10.28
N ASP A 250 -6.14 1.94 9.92
CA ASP A 250 -6.67 2.27 8.52
C ASP A 250 -7.10 3.77 8.33
N PHE A 251 -6.83 4.43 7.18
CA PHE A 251 -7.24 5.81 6.87
C PHE A 251 -7.77 6.04 5.47
N ASN A 252 -7.53 5.19 4.47
CA ASN A 252 -8.12 5.39 3.13
C ASN A 252 -9.00 4.20 2.68
N ASN A 253 -8.96 3.08 3.42
CA ASN A 253 -9.74 1.86 3.24
C ASN A 253 -9.63 1.14 1.85
N ASP A 254 -8.43 0.74 1.40
CA ASP A 254 -8.15 -0.09 0.18
C ASP A 254 -7.22 -1.37 0.36
N THR A 255 -6.61 -1.68 1.54
CA THR A 255 -5.90 -2.94 2.02
C THR A 255 -4.41 -3.26 1.75
N TYR A 256 -3.59 -2.26 2.03
CA TYR A 256 -2.15 -2.28 2.22
C TYR A 256 -2.03 -1.54 3.59
N LEU A 257 -0.85 -1.05 3.88
CA LEU A 257 -0.28 -0.88 5.18
C LEU A 257 0.03 0.67 5.47
N ASP A 258 1.26 1.23 5.53
CA ASP A 258 1.74 2.68 5.72
C ASP A 258 1.32 3.79 6.75
N ILE A 259 2.00 5.00 6.71
CA ILE A 259 2.85 5.81 7.64
C ILE A 259 2.36 7.22 7.98
N VAL A 260 2.12 7.40 9.27
CA VAL A 260 1.97 8.69 9.96
C VAL A 260 3.32 9.31 10.31
N SER A 261 3.27 10.40 11.06
CA SER A 261 4.35 11.13 11.63
C SER A 261 3.99 11.64 13.10
N ALA A 262 4.90 11.92 14.05
CA ALA A 262 4.72 12.64 15.37
C ALA A 262 5.85 13.63 15.96
N ASN A 263 6.04 14.94 15.59
CA ASN A 263 7.37 15.62 15.36
C ASN A 263 7.86 16.99 15.97
N VAL A 264 9.16 17.03 16.36
CA VAL A 264 9.90 18.09 17.07
C VAL A 264 10.15 19.38 16.31
N LEU A 265 11.18 19.51 15.43
CA LEU A 265 11.65 20.86 15.07
C LEU A 265 10.73 21.51 14.04
N ALA A 266 9.86 20.76 13.34
CA ALA A 266 8.75 21.34 12.58
C ALA A 266 7.49 21.63 13.42
N SER A 267 7.23 20.88 14.50
CA SER A 267 6.07 21.12 15.40
C SER A 267 4.72 21.20 14.64
N GLY A 268 4.45 20.21 13.80
CA GLY A 268 3.40 20.25 12.78
C GLY A 268 3.66 19.32 11.59
N ILE A 269 2.59 18.84 10.89
CA ILE A 269 2.11 17.42 10.68
C ILE A 269 2.00 16.86 9.21
N SER A 270 2.94 16.08 8.60
CA SER A 270 2.96 15.54 7.21
C SER A 270 2.77 14.00 7.05
N ILE A 271 1.95 13.58 6.09
CA ILE A 271 1.38 12.24 5.78
C ILE A 271 2.17 11.52 4.67
N PHE A 272 2.18 10.18 4.55
CA PHE A 272 2.76 9.50 3.35
C PHE A 272 1.96 8.27 2.88
N LEU A 273 1.40 8.17 1.64
CA LEU A 273 0.52 7.06 1.17
C LEU A 273 1.03 6.26 -0.08
N ASN A 274 0.90 4.93 -0.14
CA ASN A 274 1.52 3.98 -1.12
C ASN A 274 1.37 4.23 -2.62
N ASP A 275 2.14 3.43 -3.35
CA ASP A 275 1.78 2.88 -4.66
C ASP A 275 1.55 1.35 -4.72
N GLY A 276 2.14 0.57 -3.82
CA GLY A 276 2.01 -0.88 -3.74
C GLY A 276 3.28 -1.68 -4.01
N ASN A 277 4.34 -1.11 -4.58
CA ASN A 277 5.49 -1.90 -5.07
C ASN A 277 6.82 -1.60 -4.39
N GLY A 278 6.95 -0.36 -3.92
CA GLY A 278 8.24 0.28 -3.85
C GLY A 278 8.20 1.80 -3.71
N SER A 279 7.03 2.43 -3.48
CA SER A 279 6.94 3.88 -3.22
C SER A 279 5.71 4.34 -2.42
N PHE A 280 5.65 5.63 -2.11
CA PHE A 280 4.55 6.34 -1.44
C PHE A 280 4.71 7.82 -1.77
N ASN A 281 3.71 8.58 -1.32
CA ASN A 281 3.45 9.92 -1.75
C ASN A 281 3.12 10.78 -0.52
N ASP A 282 3.92 11.81 -0.27
CA ASP A 282 3.65 12.82 0.77
C ASP A 282 2.29 13.50 0.56
N ARG A 283 1.46 13.57 1.62
CA ARG A 283 0.21 14.37 1.64
C ARG A 283 0.29 15.62 2.55
N GLY A 284 1.46 15.98 3.09
CA GLY A 284 1.77 17.36 3.50
C GLY A 284 1.42 17.76 4.95
N THR A 285 2.10 18.80 5.47
CA THR A 285 2.14 19.23 6.90
C THR A 285 0.88 19.95 7.48
N TYR A 286 0.41 19.65 8.70
CA TYR A 286 -0.68 20.31 9.47
C TYR A 286 -0.25 20.65 10.93
N SER A 287 -0.34 21.84 11.52
CA SER A 287 0.41 22.07 12.80
C SER A 287 -0.15 21.40 14.10
N THR A 288 0.73 20.83 14.96
CA THR A 288 0.46 20.51 16.39
C THR A 288 0.66 21.72 17.33
N GLY A 289 0.97 22.89 16.78
CA GLY A 289 1.21 24.13 17.51
C GLY A 289 2.67 24.57 17.43
N ALA A 290 2.93 25.87 17.30
CA ALA A 290 4.24 26.41 16.87
C ALA A 290 5.45 26.21 17.82
N THR A 291 5.27 25.51 18.93
CA THR A 291 6.33 25.07 19.85
C THR A 291 6.03 23.69 20.43
N SER A 292 5.12 22.92 19.84
CA SER A 292 4.62 21.67 20.41
C SER A 292 5.72 20.65 20.64
N GLN A 293 6.72 20.62 19.74
CA GLN A 293 7.86 19.71 19.73
C GLN A 293 7.53 18.18 19.80
N PRO A 294 6.45 17.63 19.22
CA PRO A 294 6.05 16.25 19.45
C PRO A 294 7.11 15.20 19.18
N TYR A 295 6.94 14.11 19.89
CA TYR A 295 7.87 13.00 19.90
C TYR A 295 7.14 11.66 19.79
N SER A 296 5.81 11.64 19.58
CA SER A 296 5.08 10.39 19.41
C SER A 296 3.59 10.43 19.15
N VAL A 297 3.07 9.50 18.33
CA VAL A 297 1.63 9.32 18.06
C VAL A 297 1.19 7.83 18.18
N ALA A 298 -0.08 7.48 18.36
CA ALA A 298 -0.57 6.11 18.13
C ALA A 298 -2.08 6.06 17.84
N ILE A 299 -2.54 4.95 17.24
CA ILE A 299 -3.78 4.90 16.47
C ILE A 299 -4.65 3.65 16.69
N GLY A 300 -5.95 3.93 16.56
CA GLY A 300 -7.22 3.20 16.42
C GLY A 300 -8.21 4.26 15.87
N ASP A 301 -9.52 4.11 15.79
CA ASP A 301 -10.42 5.28 15.50
C ASP A 301 -10.67 6.05 16.84
N LEU A 302 -11.01 7.34 16.92
CA LEU A 302 -11.27 8.07 18.18
C LEU A 302 -12.78 8.27 18.39
N ASN A 303 -13.62 8.10 17.37
CA ASN A 303 -14.97 8.65 17.31
C ASN A 303 -16.13 7.65 17.10
N ASN A 304 -15.84 6.48 16.56
CA ASN A 304 -16.66 5.26 16.36
C ASN A 304 -17.43 5.28 15.01
N ASP A 305 -16.70 5.58 13.93
CA ASP A 305 -17.14 5.55 12.53
C ASP A 305 -16.38 4.53 11.64
N SER A 306 -15.36 3.86 12.19
CA SER A 306 -14.45 2.89 11.55
C SER A 306 -13.40 3.48 10.59
N TYR A 307 -13.05 4.77 10.73
CA TYR A 307 -11.87 5.39 10.10
C TYR A 307 -10.86 5.80 11.15
N LEU A 308 -9.59 5.45 10.98
CA LEU A 308 -8.70 5.58 12.12
C LEU A 308 -8.16 7.00 12.34
N ASP A 309 -7.80 7.23 13.59
CA ASP A 309 -7.70 8.51 14.27
C ASP A 309 -6.54 8.51 15.29
N LEU A 310 -6.18 9.68 15.77
CA LEU A 310 -4.77 9.95 16.02
C LEU A 310 -4.58 10.61 17.35
N VAL A 311 -3.55 10.17 18.05
CA VAL A 311 -3.18 10.74 19.34
C VAL A 311 -1.72 11.09 19.24
N VAL A 312 -1.36 12.37 19.25
CA VAL A 312 -0.01 12.90 19.38
C VAL A 312 0.32 13.14 20.84
N ALA A 313 1.61 13.11 21.14
CA ALA A 313 2.16 13.57 22.39
C ALA A 313 3.13 14.73 22.17
N ASN A 314 2.90 15.85 22.88
CA ASN A 314 3.64 17.10 22.71
C ASN A 314 4.38 17.58 23.99
N PRO A 315 5.71 17.75 23.98
CA PRO A 315 6.51 18.12 25.15
C PRO A 315 6.25 19.48 25.78
N ASP A 316 6.02 20.54 25.03
CA ASP A 316 6.39 21.87 25.56
C ASP A 316 5.18 22.69 26.08
N LEU A 317 3.94 22.21 25.90
CA LEU A 317 2.71 22.91 26.31
C LEU A 317 1.54 21.97 26.69
N ASP A 318 0.94 21.30 25.70
CA ASP A 318 -0.29 20.52 25.86
C ASP A 318 -0.09 19.07 25.39
N PRO A 319 0.05 18.13 26.32
CA PRO A 319 0.74 16.88 26.07
C PRO A 319 -0.04 15.85 25.28
N VAL A 320 -1.39 15.89 25.16
CA VAL A 320 -2.08 15.22 24.02
C VAL A 320 -2.33 16.25 22.92
N GLY A 321 -2.01 15.89 21.68
CA GLY A 321 -2.73 16.35 20.50
C GLY A 321 -3.63 15.23 19.96
N VAL A 322 -4.78 15.55 19.40
CA VAL A 322 -5.70 14.56 18.83
C VAL A 322 -6.19 15.03 17.48
N PHE A 323 -6.40 14.13 16.55
CA PHE A 323 -6.93 14.45 15.25
C PHE A 323 -7.83 13.28 14.78
N LEU A 324 -8.98 13.57 14.19
CA LEU A 324 -9.91 12.58 13.63
C LEU A 324 -9.65 12.42 12.13
N GLY A 325 -9.72 11.21 11.61
CA GLY A 325 -9.63 10.85 10.20
C GLY A 325 -10.96 10.94 9.48
N TYR A 326 -10.88 10.71 8.17
CA TYR A 326 -12.00 10.84 7.25
C TYR A 326 -12.05 9.72 6.19
N GLY A 327 -11.38 8.59 6.39
CA GLY A 327 -11.39 7.46 5.45
C GLY A 327 -10.83 7.79 4.05
N ASN A 328 -9.90 8.76 3.94
CA ASN A 328 -9.22 9.14 2.70
C ASN A 328 -7.74 9.59 2.85
N GLY A 329 -7.08 9.25 3.96
CA GLY A 329 -5.73 9.72 4.28
C GLY A 329 -5.66 11.23 4.55
N SER A 330 -6.70 11.81 5.18
CA SER A 330 -6.70 13.19 5.68
C SER A 330 -7.50 13.38 6.97
N PHE A 331 -7.17 14.44 7.71
CA PHE A 331 -7.54 14.59 9.13
C PHE A 331 -8.12 15.96 9.48
N GLY A 332 -8.88 15.99 10.57
CA GLY A 332 -9.43 17.18 11.18
C GLY A 332 -8.38 18.10 11.79
N VAL A 333 -8.85 19.22 12.36
CA VAL A 333 -7.99 20.13 13.10
C VAL A 333 -7.69 19.54 14.48
N MET A 334 -6.44 19.67 14.93
CA MET A 334 -6.01 19.14 16.21
C MET A 334 -6.89 19.61 17.39
N ILE A 335 -7.27 18.67 18.25
CA ILE A 335 -7.80 18.91 19.60
C ILE A 335 -6.66 18.68 20.60
N GLN A 336 -6.23 19.73 21.31
CA GLN A 336 -5.24 19.58 22.39
C GLN A 336 -5.93 19.21 23.71
N TYR A 337 -5.29 18.36 24.51
CA TYR A 337 -5.73 18.10 25.88
C TYR A 337 -4.68 18.51 26.91
N PRO A 338 -5.06 19.40 27.85
CA PRO A 338 -4.10 20.04 28.73
C PRO A 338 -3.64 19.12 29.85
N GLY A 339 -2.37 19.31 30.18
CA GLY A 339 -1.74 18.75 31.35
C GLY A 339 -1.20 19.87 32.22
N ASP A 340 -2.02 20.45 33.10
CA ASP A 340 -1.54 21.51 34.02
C ASP A 340 -0.47 20.99 34.98
N ASP A 341 -0.56 19.71 35.34
CA ASP A 341 0.50 19.02 36.05
C ASP A 341 1.76 18.86 35.16
N CYS A 342 1.75 19.09 33.84
CA CYS A 342 2.82 18.69 32.90
C CYS A 342 3.65 19.83 32.25
N PRO A 343 4.45 20.59 33.00
CA PRO A 343 5.33 21.60 32.40
C PRO A 343 6.63 20.99 31.86
N GLY A 344 6.56 20.15 30.82
CA GLY A 344 7.75 19.70 30.12
C GLY A 344 7.56 18.45 29.26
N THR A 345 8.69 17.93 28.83
CA THR A 345 8.93 17.25 27.55
C THR A 345 8.11 15.95 27.28
N THR A 346 8.31 15.09 26.26
CA THR A 346 7.30 14.03 25.94
C THR A 346 7.84 13.01 24.95
N PHE A 347 7.41 11.73 24.92
CA PHE A 347 7.92 10.75 23.94
C PHE A 347 7.16 9.40 23.59
N ILE A 348 5.89 9.10 23.98
CA ILE A 348 5.06 7.99 23.37
C ILE A 348 3.57 8.29 23.11
N VAL A 349 2.88 7.38 22.37
CA VAL A 349 1.50 6.79 22.49
C VAL A 349 1.49 5.25 22.11
N VAL A 350 0.64 4.29 22.60
CA VAL A 350 0.53 2.81 22.14
C VAL A 350 -0.60 1.97 22.86
N LEU A 351 -1.14 0.85 22.26
CA LEU A 351 -2.23 -0.24 22.47
C LEU A 351 -3.04 -0.54 23.81
N ALA A 352 -4.18 -1.32 23.90
CA ALA A 352 -4.91 -1.88 25.12
C ALA A 352 -6.50 -1.74 25.36
N ASP A 353 -7.09 -2.34 26.45
CA ASP A 353 -8.55 -2.39 26.91
C ASP A 353 -8.82 -2.60 28.47
N LEU A 354 -9.30 -1.62 29.25
CA LEU A 354 -8.76 -1.43 30.62
C LEU A 354 -9.70 -1.36 31.86
N ASN A 355 -10.58 -0.34 32.04
CA ASN A 355 -11.76 -0.38 32.94
C ASN A 355 -12.91 -1.23 32.35
N ARG A 356 -12.77 -1.60 31.06
CA ARG A 356 -13.65 -2.45 30.26
C ARG A 356 -15.10 -1.94 30.12
N ASP A 357 -15.36 -0.63 30.25
CA ASP A 357 -16.65 0.02 29.94
C ASP A 357 -17.07 -0.07 28.46
N ASN A 358 -16.21 -0.62 27.63
CA ASN A 358 -16.35 -0.66 26.19
C ASN A 358 -16.31 0.75 25.57
N TYR A 359 -15.38 1.63 26.01
CA TYR A 359 -14.97 2.90 25.37
C TYR A 359 -13.43 2.97 25.16
N LEU A 360 -12.83 3.02 23.95
CA LEU A 360 -11.34 2.93 23.67
C LEU A 360 -10.68 4.06 24.38
N ASP A 361 -9.54 3.90 25.06
CA ASP A 361 -8.92 5.06 25.68
C ASP A 361 -7.32 5.32 25.31
N ILE A 362 -6.24 5.66 26.12
CA ILE A 362 -4.90 6.40 25.90
C ILE A 362 -4.20 6.78 27.31
N ILE A 363 -3.08 7.54 27.51
CA ILE A 363 -2.40 8.00 28.83
C ILE A 363 -1.28 9.05 28.55
N VAL A 364 -1.47 10.36 28.68
CA VAL A 364 -0.53 11.30 28.06
C VAL A 364 0.61 11.74 28.95
N THR A 365 1.46 12.67 28.49
CA THR A 365 2.86 12.28 28.32
C THR A 365 3.92 13.12 29.07
N CYS A 366 4.06 13.01 30.41
CA CYS A 366 4.90 13.86 31.33
C CYS A 366 6.10 13.40 32.45
N SER A 367 7.38 13.80 32.94
CA SER A 367 8.63 14.77 32.94
C SER A 367 9.12 15.67 34.12
N SER A 368 10.44 15.81 34.31
CA SER A 368 11.22 16.62 35.25
C SER A 368 10.86 16.43 36.74
N TYR A 369 9.65 15.96 37.08
CA TYR A 369 9.07 16.01 38.44
C TYR A 369 7.62 15.48 38.55
N GLY A 370 7.29 14.27 39.01
CA GLY A 370 6.02 14.03 39.73
C GLY A 370 4.86 13.28 39.02
N ASN A 371 3.71 13.93 38.76
CA ASN A 371 2.37 13.40 38.36
C ASN A 371 2.16 12.70 36.97
N VAL A 372 0.95 12.19 36.63
CA VAL A 372 0.60 11.77 35.23
C VAL A 372 -0.71 12.35 34.82
N LEU A 373 -0.86 12.33 33.52
CA LEU A 373 -2.05 12.69 32.82
C LEU A 373 -2.88 11.46 32.59
N VAL A 374 -3.95 11.41 33.41
CA VAL A 374 -4.86 10.31 33.70
C VAL A 374 -6.29 10.75 34.08
N TYR A 375 -7.28 10.44 33.20
CA TYR A 375 -8.67 10.91 33.05
C TYR A 375 -10.00 9.98 33.38
N LEU A 376 -10.54 8.99 32.58
CA LEU A 376 -11.77 8.01 32.54
C LEU A 376 -13.09 8.24 31.65
N GLY A 377 -13.44 7.60 30.47
CA GLY A 377 -14.03 8.33 29.25
C GLY A 377 -15.36 8.07 28.41
N ILE A 378 -15.47 8.52 27.11
CA ILE A 378 -16.73 8.81 26.34
C ILE A 378 -16.96 8.53 24.79
N GLY A 379 -16.01 8.31 23.86
CA GLY A 379 -16.29 7.77 22.50
C GLY A 379 -16.88 8.69 21.43
N ASN A 380 -16.12 9.70 21.01
CA ASN A 380 -16.56 10.71 20.01
C ASN A 380 -15.42 11.63 19.53
N GLY A 381 -14.17 11.15 19.60
CA GLY A 381 -12.98 11.98 19.43
C GLY A 381 -12.51 12.67 20.71
N THR A 382 -13.30 12.63 21.81
CA THR A 382 -13.13 13.62 22.88
C THR A 382 -13.01 13.13 24.30
N PHE A 383 -12.22 13.89 25.05
CA PHE A 383 -11.65 13.45 26.31
C PHE A 383 -11.93 14.45 27.46
N ARG A 384 -12.47 13.95 28.58
CA ARG A 384 -12.65 14.65 29.88
C ARG A 384 -11.26 14.79 30.67
N THR A 385 -11.15 15.33 31.91
CA THR A 385 -9.90 15.84 32.62
C THR A 385 -8.92 14.88 33.38
N PRO A 386 -7.58 15.15 33.51
CA PRO A 386 -6.60 14.51 34.44
C PRO A 386 -6.63 14.96 35.93
N VAL A 387 -6.00 14.25 36.91
CA VAL A 387 -5.82 14.70 38.33
C VAL A 387 -4.62 14.09 39.19
N THR A 388 -3.32 14.36 38.93
CA THR A 388 -2.16 14.15 39.88
C THR A 388 -1.66 12.69 40.23
N LEU A 389 -0.32 12.37 40.23
CA LEU A 389 0.22 10.97 40.36
C LEU A 389 1.71 10.60 40.76
N PHE A 390 2.73 11.45 41.01
CA PHE A 390 4.11 11.10 41.55
C PHE A 390 4.73 9.64 41.43
N THR A 391 5.86 9.29 40.74
CA THR A 391 6.63 7.99 40.99
C THR A 391 7.87 7.96 41.93
N GLY A 392 9.10 8.35 41.53
CA GLY A 392 10.36 8.07 42.27
C GLY A 392 11.17 9.30 42.76
N THR A 393 12.33 9.14 43.43
CA THR A 393 13.21 10.25 43.93
C THR A 393 14.72 9.98 43.83
N ASP A 394 15.59 10.70 43.08
CA ASP A 394 15.45 11.69 41.97
C ASP A 394 15.77 11.00 40.61
N THR A 395 14.85 10.94 39.63
CA THR A 395 14.66 9.69 38.87
C THR A 395 14.01 9.68 37.47
N SER A 396 14.38 10.45 36.45
CA SER A 396 13.73 10.39 35.09
C SER A 396 13.33 8.98 34.59
N PRO A 397 12.08 8.58 34.26
CA PRO A 397 11.80 7.22 33.64
C PRO A 397 11.28 7.10 32.12
N TYR A 398 10.82 5.99 31.36
CA TYR A 398 10.66 5.94 29.78
C TYR A 398 10.00 4.86 28.69
N TYR A 399 9.20 3.71 28.68
CA TYR A 399 8.36 3.17 27.44
C TYR A 399 7.06 2.29 27.55
N VAL A 400 6.09 2.20 26.54
CA VAL A 400 4.63 1.65 26.40
C VAL A 400 4.32 0.26 25.76
N TYR A 401 3.51 -0.62 26.39
CA TYR A 401 2.75 -1.75 25.78
C TYR A 401 1.60 -2.25 26.71
N VAL A 402 0.60 -3.07 26.26
CA VAL A 402 -0.62 -3.36 27.08
C VAL A 402 -1.30 -4.79 27.02
N ALA A 403 -1.53 -5.46 28.19
CA ALA A 403 -1.81 -6.90 28.56
C ALA A 403 -1.61 -7.27 30.10
N ASP A 404 -0.78 -8.27 30.51
CA ASP A 404 -1.00 -9.25 31.63
C ASP A 404 -0.08 -9.58 32.89
N LEU A 405 0.54 -8.65 33.63
CA LEU A 405 1.65 -8.95 34.60
C LEU A 405 1.51 -9.71 35.96
N ASN A 406 0.52 -10.54 36.15
CA ASN A 406 0.36 -11.46 37.27
C ASN A 406 -0.63 -12.53 36.96
N ASN A 407 -1.37 -12.32 35.88
CA ASN A 407 -2.45 -13.15 35.52
C ASN A 407 -3.70 -12.86 36.52
N ASP A 408 -4.46 -11.72 36.60
CA ASP A 408 -5.86 -11.53 37.17
C ASP A 408 -7.03 -10.80 36.35
N GLN A 409 -6.82 -10.24 35.15
CA GLN A 409 -7.72 -9.63 34.06
C GLN A 409 -7.64 -8.13 33.84
N HIS A 410 -6.78 -7.48 34.58
CA HIS A 410 -7.01 -6.12 34.97
C HIS A 410 -5.94 -5.26 34.27
N LEU A 411 -6.32 -4.72 33.10
CA LEU A 411 -5.44 -4.53 31.92
C LEU A 411 -4.79 -3.13 31.86
N ASP A 412 -3.49 -3.06 31.52
CA ASP A 412 -2.59 -2.27 32.37
C ASP A 412 -1.26 -1.70 31.76
N PHE A 413 -0.22 -1.26 32.54
CA PHE A 413 0.66 -0.12 32.09
C PHE A 413 2.06 0.29 32.77
N ALA A 414 3.15 -0.47 32.82
CA ALA A 414 4.55 -0.17 33.32
C ALA A 414 5.35 1.14 33.38
N ILE A 415 6.28 1.34 32.43
CA ILE A 415 7.57 2.08 32.45
C ILE A 415 8.98 1.26 32.56
N THR A 416 9.53 0.58 33.63
CA THR A 416 10.97 0.09 34.02
C THR A 416 12.34 0.87 33.99
N CYS A 417 13.07 1.08 35.12
CA CYS A 417 14.52 1.51 35.25
C CYS A 417 15.10 2.97 35.46
N LEU A 418 15.47 3.73 34.40
CA LEU A 418 16.40 4.88 34.24
C LEU A 418 17.60 5.15 35.22
N ALA A 419 17.80 4.45 36.36
CA ALA A 419 19.11 3.98 36.92
C ALA A 419 19.14 3.52 38.41
N ARG A 420 18.08 3.61 39.25
CA ARG A 420 18.30 3.57 40.73
C ARG A 420 18.49 2.13 41.35
N ASP A 421 17.56 1.16 41.23
CA ASP A 421 17.36 -0.17 41.95
C ASP A 421 16.53 -0.28 43.32
N GLU A 422 15.23 -0.76 43.32
CA GLU A 422 13.93 -0.60 44.16
C GLU A 422 12.53 0.04 43.60
N LEU A 423 12.18 0.04 42.29
CA LEU A 423 10.98 0.44 41.46
C LEU A 423 9.62 -0.19 41.71
N VAL A 424 8.58 0.42 41.12
CA VAL A 424 7.20 0.23 41.57
C VAL A 424 6.09 -0.08 40.53
N LEU A 425 6.05 -1.30 39.95
CA LEU A 425 5.08 -1.96 39.01
C LEU A 425 3.60 -1.50 38.95
N PHE A 426 2.58 -2.23 39.46
CA PHE A 426 1.15 -1.92 39.74
C PHE A 426 0.21 -3.14 39.32
N TYR A 427 -0.99 -3.35 39.93
CA TYR A 427 -1.94 -4.51 39.83
C TYR A 427 -3.53 -4.26 39.49
N GLY A 428 -4.66 -4.83 40.01
CA GLY A 428 -6.11 -4.54 39.53
C GLY A 428 -7.36 -3.99 40.42
N ASP A 429 -8.50 -3.48 39.82
CA ASP A 429 -9.90 -3.51 40.43
C ASP A 429 -11.14 -3.59 39.48
N SER A 430 -11.50 -2.53 38.74
CA SER A 430 -12.74 -2.39 37.91
C SER A 430 -12.91 -1.03 37.23
N THR A 431 -12.37 0.01 37.83
CA THR A 431 -12.76 1.40 37.54
C THR A 431 -11.78 2.12 36.64
N GLY A 432 -10.61 1.52 36.44
CA GLY A 432 -9.36 2.26 36.38
C GLY A 432 -9.21 3.16 37.62
N SER A 433 -8.35 2.83 38.60
CA SER A 433 -7.95 3.76 39.68
C SER A 433 -6.63 3.35 40.37
N PHE A 434 -5.65 4.26 40.59
CA PHE A 434 -4.20 3.89 40.56
C PHE A 434 -3.36 3.87 41.89
N THR A 435 -2.35 2.96 42.09
CA THR A 435 -1.66 2.65 43.41
C THR A 435 -0.34 1.79 43.38
N LEU A 436 0.42 1.53 44.49
CA LEU A 436 1.88 1.21 44.49
C LEU A 436 2.44 0.21 45.58
N ALA A 437 3.78 -0.09 45.65
CA ALA A 437 4.58 -0.61 46.82
C ALA A 437 5.69 0.27 47.55
N ARG A 438 7.00 -0.15 47.55
CA ARG A 438 8.02 0.02 48.66
C ARG A 438 9.48 0.51 48.30
N ARG A 439 10.58 0.03 48.98
CA ARG A 439 12.00 0.58 49.03
C ARG A 439 13.20 -0.40 49.44
N TYR A 440 14.47 -0.32 48.91
CA TYR A 440 15.80 -1.02 49.22
C TYR A 440 17.13 -0.49 48.50
N SER A 441 18.13 -1.28 47.93
CA SER A 441 19.38 -0.87 47.13
C SER A 441 20.37 -2.00 46.57
N THR A 442 21.00 -1.97 45.34
CA THR A 442 22.35 -2.61 44.94
C THR A 442 23.25 -2.13 43.70
N GLY A 443 23.11 -2.59 42.41
CA GLY A 443 24.22 -2.86 41.40
C GLY A 443 24.92 -1.69 40.61
N SER A 444 25.89 -1.92 39.67
CA SER A 444 26.66 -0.82 38.98
C SER A 444 27.19 -1.00 37.52
N GLY A 445 26.71 -0.20 36.55
CA GLY A 445 27.17 -0.12 35.14
C GLY A 445 26.13 -0.31 34.02
N SER A 446 24.84 -0.47 34.33
CA SER A 446 23.74 -0.91 33.48
C SER A 446 22.35 -0.26 33.82
N ALA A 447 21.34 -1.03 34.33
CA ALA A 447 19.93 -0.84 34.85
C ALA A 447 18.75 -0.96 33.81
N PRO A 448 17.42 -1.23 34.09
CA PRO A 448 16.25 -1.63 33.19
C PRO A 448 15.64 -0.79 32.02
N TYR A 449 15.41 -1.35 30.83
CA TYR A 449 14.62 -0.89 29.65
C TYR A 449 14.01 -2.19 29.04
N ALA A 450 12.75 -2.55 29.36
CA ALA A 450 11.76 -3.14 28.44
C ALA A 450 10.98 -4.48 28.63
N LEU A 451 9.73 -4.97 28.58
CA LEU A 451 8.22 -4.96 28.41
C LEU A 451 7.18 -5.08 27.18
N ILE A 452 6.83 -6.26 26.62
CA ILE A 452 6.00 -6.63 25.42
C ILE A 452 5.76 -8.16 25.36
N VAL A 453 4.58 -8.77 25.08
CA VAL A 453 4.34 -10.16 25.55
C VAL A 453 4.11 -11.31 24.58
N ILE A 454 4.71 -12.46 24.92
CA ILE A 454 4.27 -13.88 24.75
C ILE A 454 5.20 -14.80 25.62
N ASP A 455 5.29 -16.13 25.51
CA ASP A 455 5.77 -17.05 26.58
C ASP A 455 6.58 -18.31 26.15
N LEU A 456 7.66 -18.78 26.78
CA LEU A 456 9.03 -19.08 26.25
C LEU A 456 9.43 -20.46 25.41
N ASN A 457 8.75 -21.63 25.48
CA ASN A 457 8.96 -23.14 25.22
C ASN A 457 7.88 -24.17 25.76
N ASN A 458 7.58 -24.36 27.07
CA ASN A 458 6.54 -25.31 27.57
C ASN A 458 5.51 -24.88 28.68
N ASP A 459 5.90 -24.37 29.87
CA ASP A 459 5.53 -25.16 31.09
C ASP A 459 4.56 -24.68 32.22
N LYS A 460 4.21 -23.40 32.36
CA LYS A 460 3.55 -22.78 33.56
C LYS A 460 4.43 -22.60 34.85
N GLN A 461 5.54 -21.82 34.81
CA GLN A 461 6.42 -21.42 35.95
C GLN A 461 7.10 -19.99 35.97
N LEU A 462 7.06 -19.15 34.91
CA LEU A 462 7.56 -17.75 34.65
C LEU A 462 8.91 -17.43 33.88
N GLU A 463 9.04 -16.34 33.07
CA GLU A 463 9.89 -16.31 31.81
C GLU A 463 11.04 -15.28 31.41
N TYR A 464 10.93 -14.06 30.83
CA TYR A 464 12.05 -13.05 30.90
C TYR A 464 12.64 -11.86 29.98
N VAL A 465 12.08 -10.86 29.23
CA VAL A 465 12.73 -9.87 28.30
C VAL A 465 12.58 -8.29 28.56
N VAL A 466 13.67 -7.41 28.48
CA VAL A 466 14.19 -5.95 28.72
C VAL A 466 15.69 -5.87 28.11
N THR A 467 16.66 -4.92 28.12
CA THR A 467 18.15 -5.18 27.71
C THR A 467 19.40 -4.52 28.45
N TYR A 468 20.22 -3.59 27.87
CA TYR A 468 21.21 -2.56 28.45
C TYR A 468 21.68 -1.51 27.37
N TRP A 469 21.08 -0.27 27.26
CA TRP A 469 21.38 0.96 26.40
C TRP A 469 22.87 1.35 26.25
N GLY A 470 23.69 0.55 25.56
CA GLY A 470 24.98 1.06 25.01
C GLY A 470 25.95 1.48 26.07
N THR A 471 25.69 1.02 27.29
CA THR A 471 26.01 -0.37 27.61
C THR A 471 26.30 -1.30 26.43
N GLY A 472 25.55 -2.37 26.12
CA GLY A 472 26.00 -3.40 25.18
C GLY A 472 26.69 -4.62 25.77
N TYR A 473 25.97 -5.72 26.02
CA TYR A 473 26.35 -7.11 26.30
C TYR A 473 25.01 -7.98 26.23
N LEU A 474 24.89 -9.30 26.42
CA LEU A 474 23.68 -10.17 26.23
C LEU A 474 23.58 -11.34 27.25
N ALA A 475 22.44 -11.87 27.73
CA ALA A 475 22.35 -13.14 28.53
C ALA A 475 20.90 -13.36 29.07
N VAL A 476 20.70 -14.05 30.22
CA VAL A 476 19.42 -14.47 30.87
C VAL A 476 19.53 -14.41 32.43
N LEU A 477 18.83 -13.51 33.18
CA LEU A 477 18.74 -13.37 34.67
C LEU A 477 17.68 -14.32 35.27
N THR A 478 17.45 -15.44 34.60
CA THR A 478 16.46 -16.48 34.87
C THR A 478 16.42 -16.97 36.33
N GLU A 479 15.23 -17.38 36.80
CA GLU A 479 14.87 -17.78 38.17
C GLU A 479 14.91 -16.65 39.19
N TYR A 480 14.33 -15.53 38.82
CA TYR A 480 13.40 -14.83 39.68
C TYR A 480 12.35 -15.72 40.37
N TYR A 481 12.01 -15.38 41.62
CA TYR A 481 11.30 -16.26 42.57
C TYR A 481 10.85 -15.41 43.79
N ALA A 482 9.57 -15.40 44.21
CA ALA A 482 8.93 -14.44 45.14
C ALA A 482 9.41 -13.00 45.03
N ALA A 483 9.02 -12.31 43.96
CA ALA A 483 9.31 -10.89 43.89
C ALA A 483 10.83 -10.60 43.98
N GLU A 484 11.67 -11.41 43.34
CA GLU A 484 13.14 -11.28 43.29
C GLU A 484 13.64 -11.58 41.86
N PHE A 485 14.63 -10.91 41.23
CA PHE A 485 15.50 -11.47 40.16
C PHE A 485 17.02 -11.57 40.58
N THR A 486 18.06 -11.68 39.67
CA THR A 486 19.27 -12.58 39.89
C THR A 486 20.79 -12.13 39.91
N LYS A 487 21.82 -12.87 39.37
CA LYS A 487 23.30 -12.84 39.78
C LYS A 487 24.64 -12.81 38.88
N GLN A 488 25.07 -13.73 37.95
CA GLN A 488 26.52 -13.82 37.47
C GLN A 488 26.93 -14.55 36.10
N PHE A 489 27.84 -13.97 35.23
CA PHE A 489 28.30 -14.44 33.85
C PHE A 489 29.14 -13.37 33.02
N PHE A 490 29.65 -13.64 31.76
CA PHE A 490 30.33 -12.69 30.77
C PHE A 490 30.78 -13.22 29.33
N TYR A 491 30.45 -12.57 28.15
CA TYR A 491 31.05 -12.67 26.74
C TYR A 491 30.68 -11.57 25.61
N ASN A 492 29.89 -11.74 24.49
CA ASN A 492 29.64 -10.83 23.28
C ASN A 492 28.18 -10.75 22.59
N THR A 493 27.71 -9.56 22.05
CA THR A 493 26.58 -9.10 21.12
C THR A 493 27.07 -8.13 19.97
N GLY A 494 28.40 -7.93 19.88
CA GLY A 494 29.22 -6.86 19.23
C GLY A 494 30.19 -6.06 20.16
N SER A 495 30.00 -4.77 20.53
CA SER A 495 30.60 -4.02 21.68
C SER A 495 29.73 -3.03 22.60
N ALA A 496 29.44 -1.72 22.34
CA ALA A 496 28.49 -0.86 23.15
C ALA A 496 27.43 0.20 22.54
N PRO A 497 26.12 -0.09 22.15
CA PRO A 497 25.29 0.47 20.98
C PRO A 497 24.14 1.59 21.16
N HIS A 498 22.92 1.74 20.48
CA HIS A 498 21.64 2.65 20.23
C HIS A 498 20.11 2.22 20.41
N SER A 499 19.76 1.01 20.92
CA SER A 499 18.63 0.04 20.74
C SER A 499 17.04 0.20 20.92
N TYR A 500 16.37 0.47 22.03
CA TYR A 500 14.87 0.65 22.27
C TYR A 500 13.82 -0.49 22.52
N SER A 501 12.93 -0.91 21.56
CA SER A 501 11.44 -1.07 21.81
C SER A 501 10.58 -2.14 21.00
N LEU A 502 9.29 -2.60 21.24
CA LEU A 502 8.90 -4.06 21.07
C LEU A 502 7.58 -4.76 20.40
N ALA A 503 7.52 -6.13 20.10
CA ALA A 503 6.67 -7.11 19.25
C ALA A 503 6.15 -8.57 19.74
N ALA A 504 5.65 -9.59 18.95
CA ALA A 504 5.30 -11.02 19.41
C ALA A 504 4.82 -12.21 18.44
N GLY A 505 5.52 -13.38 18.24
CA GLY A 505 4.91 -14.66 17.67
C GLY A 505 5.83 -15.86 17.18
N ASP A 506 5.36 -17.11 16.93
CA ASP A 506 6.15 -18.24 16.30
C ASP A 506 6.10 -18.13 14.79
N PHE A 507 7.25 -18.17 14.14
CA PHE A 507 7.33 -17.92 12.71
C PHE A 507 7.91 -19.12 11.96
N ASN A 508 8.69 -19.94 12.67
CA ASN A 508 9.46 -21.11 12.25
C ASN A 508 8.62 -22.35 12.03
N ASN A 509 7.52 -22.43 12.77
CA ASN A 509 6.70 -23.60 12.93
C ASN A 509 7.37 -24.73 13.77
N ASP A 510 8.32 -24.41 14.67
CA ASP A 510 8.79 -25.32 15.76
C ASP A 510 8.06 -25.04 17.11
N ASN A 511 7.25 -23.97 17.18
CA ASN A 511 6.23 -23.68 18.21
C ASN A 511 6.71 -23.07 19.54
N GLN A 512 7.99 -22.73 19.67
CA GLN A 512 8.37 -21.58 20.51
C GLN A 512 8.11 -20.31 19.69
N SER A 513 7.95 -19.14 20.33
CA SER A 513 7.74 -17.88 19.61
C SER A 513 9.01 -17.04 19.57
N ASP A 514 9.07 -15.95 18.80
CA ASP A 514 10.29 -15.50 18.07
C ASP A 514 10.55 -13.97 18.04
N VAL A 515 11.84 -13.53 17.92
CA VAL A 515 12.36 -12.22 18.41
C VAL A 515 13.32 -11.28 17.59
N VAL A 516 13.14 -9.99 17.72
CA VAL A 516 13.93 -8.95 17.08
C VAL A 516 14.30 -7.99 18.21
N VAL A 517 15.20 -7.06 17.99
CA VAL A 517 15.81 -5.97 18.78
C VAL A 517 16.09 -4.98 17.55
N ALA A 518 16.91 -3.92 17.42
CA ALA A 518 17.19 -3.39 16.02
C ALA A 518 18.49 -2.62 15.71
N ASN A 519 19.63 -3.27 15.49
CA ASN A 519 21.03 -2.80 15.57
C ASN A 519 21.31 -1.54 14.70
N SER A 520 22.18 -0.57 15.05
CA SER A 520 22.28 0.73 14.32
C SER A 520 23.59 1.63 14.27
N ASP A 521 24.77 1.11 14.67
CA ASP A 521 26.12 1.70 14.69
C ASP A 521 27.36 0.76 14.39
N THR A 522 27.39 -0.59 14.55
CA THR A 522 28.54 -1.51 14.23
C THR A 522 28.27 -3.08 14.05
N ASP A 523 27.57 -3.70 13.07
CA ASP A 523 27.26 -3.27 11.69
C ASP A 523 25.83 -3.62 10.98
N ASN A 524 24.84 -4.47 11.47
CA ASN A 524 23.73 -5.35 10.80
C ASN A 524 22.70 -6.11 11.78
N ILE A 525 21.35 -6.28 11.63
CA ILE A 525 20.39 -6.36 12.82
C ILE A 525 20.48 -7.43 13.95
N ASN A 526 19.60 -8.43 14.18
CA ASN A 526 19.73 -9.73 14.96
C ASN A 526 18.50 -10.69 14.98
N ILE A 527 18.73 -11.95 15.44
CA ILE A 527 17.98 -13.16 15.16
C ILE A 527 18.19 -14.33 16.23
N LEU A 528 18.04 -14.15 17.57
CA LEU A 528 18.39 -14.99 18.79
C LEU A 528 17.80 -16.45 19.15
N PHE A 529 17.06 -17.20 18.31
CA PHE A 529 16.29 -18.47 18.53
C PHE A 529 16.04 -19.16 19.91
N GLY A 530 15.31 -18.61 20.88
CA GLY A 530 14.72 -19.25 22.09
C GLY A 530 15.12 -20.70 22.41
N LEU A 531 16.35 -20.97 22.90
CA LEU A 531 16.87 -22.34 23.03
C LEU A 531 16.16 -22.92 24.32
N ASN A 532 14.89 -23.37 24.21
CA ASN A 532 13.99 -24.20 25.09
C ASN A 532 14.15 -24.25 26.66
N ASN A 533 15.13 -23.63 27.36
CA ASN A 533 15.40 -23.66 28.85
C ASN A 533 16.80 -23.11 29.39
N GLY A 534 17.89 -23.04 28.56
CA GLY A 534 19.36 -23.39 28.82
C GLY A 534 20.52 -22.32 28.94
N LEU A 535 21.69 -22.10 28.22
CA LEU A 535 22.70 -22.49 27.11
C LEU A 535 23.03 -21.85 25.64
N PHE A 536 22.17 -21.14 24.88
CA PHE A 536 22.08 -20.24 23.65
C PHE A 536 23.06 -20.43 22.45
N MET A 537 22.57 -20.16 21.23
CA MET A 537 23.21 -20.55 19.96
C MET A 537 24.01 -19.41 19.38
N SER A 538 24.32 -19.50 18.09
CA SER A 538 25.32 -18.74 17.39
C SER A 538 24.66 -17.69 16.51
N PRO A 539 24.41 -16.49 17.04
CA PRO A 539 24.53 -15.26 16.26
C PRO A 539 24.94 -15.39 14.78
N MET A 540 23.97 -15.21 13.90
CA MET A 540 24.05 -14.89 12.47
C MET A 540 24.50 -13.42 12.30
N THR A 541 24.52 -12.76 11.12
CA THR A 541 24.35 -11.29 11.05
C THR A 541 23.98 -10.56 9.71
N TYR A 542 24.34 -11.00 8.50
CA TYR A 542 23.77 -10.48 7.20
C TYR A 542 24.25 -8.92 6.61
N SER A 543 23.61 -7.61 4.76
CA SER A 543 23.62 -6.25 4.10
C SER A 543 22.33 -5.47 4.52
N ILE A 544 22.43 -4.22 5.02
CA ILE A 544 21.26 -3.38 5.37
C ILE A 544 21.42 -2.06 4.50
N GLY A 545 22.52 -1.29 4.63
CA GLY A 545 22.97 -0.21 3.71
C GLY A 545 24.42 0.41 3.86
N SER A 546 24.72 1.73 3.99
CA SER A 546 25.92 2.36 4.71
C SER A 546 26.13 3.18 6.15
N ASP A 547 25.48 3.95 7.15
CA ASP A 547 24.30 4.76 7.85
C ASP A 547 22.91 4.36 8.40
N SER A 548 21.82 4.49 7.60
CA SER A 548 20.42 4.14 7.85
C SER A 548 20.16 3.38 9.14
N SER A 549 20.23 4.04 10.28
CA SER A 549 20.42 3.33 11.54
C SER A 549 19.11 2.72 12.08
N PRO A 550 19.03 1.41 12.41
CA PRO A 550 17.80 0.78 12.94
C PRO A 550 17.34 1.08 14.35
N GLN A 551 16.16 0.58 14.76
CA GLN A 551 15.27 1.27 15.71
C GLN A 551 14.15 0.52 16.60
N TYR A 552 13.05 -0.20 16.16
CA TYR A 552 11.93 -0.91 16.96
C TYR A 552 10.78 -1.56 16.07
N VAL A 553 9.89 -2.51 16.50
CA VAL A 553 9.23 -3.63 15.67
C VAL A 553 7.90 -4.36 16.37
N ILE A 554 6.70 -4.91 15.77
CA ILE A 554 5.45 -5.87 16.20
C ILE A 554 5.04 -7.35 15.60
N THR A 555 4.31 -7.63 14.46
CA THR A 555 4.00 -8.96 13.74
C THR A 555 2.57 -9.24 13.18
N GLY A 556 2.43 -10.20 12.25
CA GLY A 556 1.26 -10.59 11.40
C GLY A 556 1.61 -11.66 10.34
N ASP A 557 0.73 -11.99 9.36
CA ASP A 557 0.78 -13.03 8.26
C ASP A 557 -0.03 -12.54 7.04
N VAL A 558 0.50 -12.47 5.80
CA VAL A 558 0.17 -11.29 4.93
C VAL A 558 -0.24 -11.49 3.46
N ASP A 559 0.50 -12.23 2.62
CA ASP A 559 -0.06 -12.79 1.36
C ASP A 559 -0.79 -14.13 1.62
N LYS A 560 -0.73 -14.54 2.90
CA LYS A 560 -1.55 -15.48 3.68
C LYS A 560 -1.17 -16.95 3.50
N ASP A 561 0.11 -17.26 3.72
CA ASP A 561 0.63 -18.63 3.72
C ASP A 561 0.66 -19.27 5.12
N ASN A 562 0.25 -18.53 6.16
CA ASN A 562 0.21 -18.94 7.57
C ASN A 562 1.61 -19.02 8.20
N HIS A 563 2.62 -18.45 7.55
CA HIS A 563 3.76 -17.95 8.28
C HIS A 563 3.45 -16.56 8.78
N LEU A 564 3.72 -16.36 10.06
CA LEU A 564 3.78 -15.03 10.63
C LEU A 564 5.20 -14.47 10.35
N ASP A 565 5.37 -13.14 10.39
CA ASP A 565 6.20 -12.34 9.47
C ASP A 565 6.80 -10.98 10.14
N ILE A 566 7.83 -10.23 9.63
CA ILE A 566 8.96 -9.48 10.40
C ILE A 566 9.11 -7.91 10.76
N ILE A 567 8.28 -6.96 10.33
CA ILE A 567 8.52 -5.48 10.16
C ILE A 567 9.20 -4.54 11.17
N THR A 568 9.96 -3.60 10.64
CA THR A 568 10.56 -2.50 11.37
C THR A 568 10.40 -1.20 10.50
N LEU A 569 10.71 0.10 10.82
CA LEU A 569 10.48 1.30 9.93
C LEU A 569 11.47 2.58 9.86
N ASN A 570 12.13 3.19 8.76
CA ASN A 570 13.59 3.64 8.42
C ASN A 570 14.22 5.15 8.54
N SER A 571 15.52 5.49 8.13
CA SER A 571 16.55 6.51 8.72
C SER A 571 17.27 7.61 7.88
N LYS A 572 18.28 7.38 7.02
CA LYS A 572 18.98 8.44 6.26
C LYS A 572 18.84 8.36 4.72
N GLU A 573 17.74 7.74 4.29
CA GLU A 573 17.28 7.34 2.96
C GLU A 573 15.73 7.02 2.73
N ASN A 574 14.77 7.60 3.42
CA ASN A 574 13.33 7.75 3.05
C ASN A 574 12.39 6.65 2.48
N THR A 575 12.62 5.34 2.62
CA THR A 575 11.92 4.26 1.87
C THR A 575 11.04 3.34 2.80
N MET A 576 10.39 2.19 2.46
CA MET A 576 9.83 1.24 3.51
C MET A 576 9.88 -0.25 3.11
N SER A 577 10.12 -1.23 3.98
CA SER A 577 10.79 -2.48 3.56
C SER A 577 10.64 -3.73 4.45
N ILE A 578 10.81 -5.00 3.91
CA ILE A 578 9.98 -6.30 3.85
C ILE A 578 10.74 -7.66 3.68
N ILE A 579 10.69 -8.59 4.63
CA ILE A 579 11.68 -9.65 4.86
C ILE A 579 11.10 -11.05 4.66
N MET A 580 11.28 -11.54 3.44
CA MET A 580 10.41 -12.53 2.85
C MET A 580 10.64 -14.03 3.33
N ASN A 581 10.70 -14.27 4.64
CA ASN A 581 10.37 -15.46 5.48
C ASN A 581 9.74 -16.74 4.91
N TYR A 582 10.44 -17.90 4.87
CA TYR A 582 9.97 -19.10 4.14
C TYR A 582 9.27 -20.26 4.89
N GLY A 583 9.90 -21.12 5.70
CA GLY A 583 9.14 -22.17 6.41
C GLY A 583 9.92 -23.17 7.30
N ASN A 584 11.17 -22.86 7.60
CA ASN A 584 12.26 -23.84 7.39
C ASN A 584 13.56 -23.61 8.18
N GLY A 585 13.82 -22.36 8.58
CA GLY A 585 15.08 -21.86 9.07
C GLY A 585 15.48 -20.50 8.49
N THR A 586 14.75 -19.96 7.49
CA THR A 586 15.36 -19.24 6.35
C THR A 586 14.22 -18.36 5.52
N PHE A 587 14.45 -17.32 4.62
CA PHE A 587 13.73 -16.01 4.22
C PHE A 587 13.90 -15.40 2.73
N SER A 588 13.49 -14.14 2.31
CA SER A 588 13.60 -13.57 0.87
C SER A 588 13.65 -12.00 0.48
N GLN A 589 14.15 -11.63 -0.73
CA GLN A 589 15.01 -10.46 -1.14
C GLN A 589 14.62 -8.96 -1.03
N GLN A 590 15.70 -8.15 -0.90
CA GLN A 590 15.75 -6.75 -0.47
C GLN A 590 15.20 -5.68 -1.46
N LYS A 591 13.95 -5.81 -1.92
CA LYS A 591 13.13 -4.75 -2.58
C LYS A 591 12.86 -3.58 -1.58
N LYS A 592 12.26 -2.42 -1.93
CA LYS A 592 12.34 -1.13 -1.14
C LYS A 592 11.28 -0.04 -1.45
N TYR A 593 10.55 0.56 -0.49
CA TYR A 593 9.48 1.60 -0.70
C TYR A 593 9.85 3.12 -0.67
N SER A 594 9.00 4.10 -0.24
CA SER A 594 9.14 5.60 -0.24
C SER A 594 8.19 6.46 0.63
N THR A 595 8.20 6.41 1.98
CA THR A 595 7.17 7.12 2.81
C THR A 595 7.36 8.62 2.82
N GLY A 596 7.05 9.28 1.70
CA GLY A 596 7.59 10.60 1.40
C GLY A 596 9.05 10.68 1.80
N SER A 597 9.51 11.83 2.27
CA SER A 597 10.89 12.19 1.98
C SER A 597 11.45 13.26 2.96
N ASN A 598 12.56 12.98 3.66
CA ASN A 598 13.02 13.39 5.03
C ASN A 598 12.50 12.47 6.17
N SER A 599 11.34 11.85 5.98
CA SER A 599 10.99 10.50 6.40
C SER A 599 10.07 10.15 7.62
N PHE A 600 10.40 9.91 8.92
CA PHE A 600 11.31 9.01 9.70
C PHE A 600 10.50 8.39 10.86
N PRO A 601 10.18 7.10 10.82
CA PRO A 601 9.03 6.56 11.51
C PRO A 601 9.41 5.61 12.67
N THR A 602 8.95 5.84 13.91
CA THR A 602 9.42 5.34 15.21
C THR A 602 8.46 4.47 16.27
N SER A 603 7.51 3.50 15.93
CA SER A 603 6.50 2.61 16.63
C SER A 603 5.37 1.88 15.72
N ILE A 604 4.40 1.02 16.13
CA ILE A 604 3.38 0.25 15.26
C ILE A 604 2.18 -0.41 16.06
N VAL A 605 1.13 -0.96 15.38
CA VAL A 605 0.15 -2.09 15.71
C VAL A 605 -0.13 -3.17 14.55
N MET A 606 -1.36 -3.54 14.08
CA MET A 606 -1.77 -4.12 12.73
C MET A 606 -3.26 -4.54 12.61
N GLY A 607 -3.90 -4.47 11.43
CA GLY A 607 -5.10 -5.30 11.12
C GLY A 607 -5.77 -5.12 9.73
N ASN A 608 -6.53 -6.10 9.25
CA ASN A 608 -7.47 -5.91 8.13
C ASN A 608 -8.59 -4.94 8.57
N LEU A 609 -8.68 -3.76 7.95
CA LEU A 609 -9.45 -2.64 8.48
C LEU A 609 -10.28 -1.89 7.42
N ASN A 610 -10.11 -2.15 6.11
CA ASN A 610 -11.18 -1.96 5.12
C ASN A 610 -12.16 -3.14 5.07
N ASN A 611 -11.73 -4.33 5.52
CA ASN A 611 -12.43 -5.62 5.56
C ASN A 611 -12.37 -6.52 4.28
N ASP A 612 -11.53 -6.26 3.27
CA ASP A 612 -11.43 -7.11 2.06
C ASP A 612 -10.74 -8.47 2.28
N ASN A 613 -10.07 -8.63 3.43
CA ASN A 613 -9.28 -9.81 3.83
C ASN A 613 -7.83 -9.88 3.32
N ARG A 614 -7.21 -8.76 2.95
CA ARG A 614 -5.75 -8.56 3.04
C ARG A 614 -5.37 -8.03 4.43
N ASN A 615 -4.25 -7.32 4.58
CA ASN A 615 -3.79 -6.78 5.86
C ASN A 615 -3.53 -5.29 5.69
N ASP A 616 -3.87 -4.53 6.72
CA ASP A 616 -3.93 -3.08 6.61
C ASP A 616 -3.37 -2.39 7.86
N PHE A 617 -3.05 -1.09 7.76
CA PHE A 617 -2.68 -0.24 8.89
C PHE A 617 -2.44 1.25 8.60
N VAL A 618 -1.72 1.97 9.52
CA VAL A 618 -1.35 3.39 9.89
C VAL A 618 0.13 3.48 10.29
N ILE A 619 0.96 4.55 10.21
CA ILE A 619 2.26 4.57 10.97
C ILE A 619 2.57 5.75 12.02
N THR A 620 3.67 6.60 12.09
CA THR A 620 4.10 7.86 12.92
C THR A 620 5.61 8.32 12.72
N ASN A 621 6.21 9.44 13.28
CA ASN A 621 7.64 9.98 13.10
C ASN A 621 8.19 10.95 14.24
N LYS A 622 9.31 11.76 14.13
CA LYS A 622 9.56 13.07 14.89
C LYS A 622 10.20 14.37 14.20
N GLN A 623 10.37 14.49 12.88
CA GLN A 623 10.70 15.60 11.96
C GLN A 623 9.58 16.65 11.47
N ASP A 624 8.39 16.24 10.97
CA ASP A 624 7.19 16.86 10.32
C ASP A 624 5.72 16.48 10.71
N ASP A 625 5.36 15.46 11.51
CA ASP A 625 4.15 15.16 12.35
C ASP A 625 2.81 14.44 11.89
N SER A 626 2.46 14.06 10.62
CA SER A 626 1.12 13.46 10.19
C SER A 626 1.06 12.20 9.28
N ILE A 627 -0.11 11.89 8.72
CA ILE A 627 -0.86 10.68 9.05
C ILE A 627 -1.19 9.82 7.81
N GLY A 628 -0.27 8.94 7.42
CA GLY A 628 -0.40 8.12 6.22
C GLY A 628 -0.76 6.68 6.46
N ILE A 629 -1.44 6.16 5.42
CA ILE A 629 -1.85 4.78 5.13
C ILE A 629 -1.74 4.38 3.65
N PHE A 630 -1.10 3.23 3.42
CA PHE A 630 -0.89 2.60 2.11
C PHE A 630 -2.15 1.75 1.92
N LEU A 631 -2.79 1.57 0.73
CA LEU A 631 -3.84 0.53 0.57
C LEU A 631 -4.00 -0.37 -0.77
N GLY A 632 -3.98 -1.73 -0.71
CA GLY A 632 -4.47 -2.83 -1.65
C GLY A 632 -3.53 -3.75 -2.52
N PHE A 633 -2.88 -4.84 -2.02
CA PHE A 633 -1.82 -5.59 -2.80
C PHE A 633 -2.28 -6.49 -3.95
N ASP A 634 -2.15 -5.95 -5.17
CA ASP A 634 -2.03 -6.61 -6.49
C ASP A 634 -1.11 -5.77 -7.42
N TYR A 635 -0.33 -6.39 -8.34
CA TYR A 635 0.38 -5.66 -9.42
C TYR A 635 0.00 -6.12 -10.83
N THR A 636 -0.25 -5.13 -11.70
CA THR A 636 0.05 -5.27 -13.13
C THR A 636 1.41 -4.63 -13.42
N SER A 637 2.49 -5.39 -13.25
CA SER A 637 3.76 -5.03 -13.88
C SER A 637 3.68 -5.32 -15.38
N PHE A 638 4.26 -4.43 -16.19
CA PHE A 638 4.46 -4.62 -17.61
C PHE A 638 5.95 -4.48 -17.93
N GLN A 639 6.42 -5.16 -18.98
CA GLN A 639 7.76 -4.94 -19.52
C GLN A 639 7.89 -3.52 -20.12
N ASN A 640 9.12 -3.01 -20.19
CA ASN A 640 9.42 -1.77 -20.89
C ASN A 640 9.00 -1.87 -22.37
N GLU A 641 8.44 -0.78 -22.94
CA GLU A 641 7.96 -0.71 -24.32
C GLU A 641 8.99 -1.27 -25.32
N ILE A 642 8.66 -2.38 -25.99
CA ILE A 642 9.44 -2.90 -27.10
C ILE A 642 8.94 -2.23 -28.39
N THR A 643 9.76 -1.33 -28.94
CA THR A 643 9.40 -0.56 -30.14
C THR A 643 9.85 -1.24 -31.44
N TYR A 644 8.92 -1.44 -32.37
CA TYR A 644 9.20 -1.97 -33.71
C TYR A 644 9.12 -0.84 -34.75
N SER A 645 10.28 -0.28 -35.10
CA SER A 645 10.44 0.70 -36.19
C SER A 645 10.73 0.02 -37.53
N VAL A 646 10.11 0.50 -38.60
CA VAL A 646 10.30 -0.02 -39.96
C VAL A 646 10.97 1.03 -40.85
N ASN A 647 11.88 0.60 -41.73
CA ASN A 647 12.66 1.53 -42.55
C ASN A 647 11.81 2.12 -43.69
N ASN A 648 11.72 3.45 -43.73
CA ASN A 648 10.96 4.26 -44.69
C ASN A 648 9.42 4.20 -44.56
N THR A 649 8.88 3.65 -43.47
CA THR A 649 7.47 3.85 -43.08
C THR A 649 7.30 5.18 -42.35
N GLN A 650 6.15 5.85 -42.50
CA GLN A 650 5.85 7.10 -41.77
C GLN A 650 4.38 7.23 -41.34
N GLY A 651 4.14 7.80 -40.17
CA GLY A 651 2.82 8.10 -39.61
C GLY A 651 1.99 6.87 -39.29
N ALA A 652 2.44 6.04 -38.34
CA ALA A 652 1.69 4.88 -37.86
C ALA A 652 0.34 5.35 -37.25
N ARG A 653 -0.78 4.92 -37.83
CA ARG A 653 -2.10 5.56 -37.58
C ARG A 653 -3.17 4.64 -37.00
N ALA A 654 -3.22 3.37 -37.41
CA ALA A 654 -4.13 2.39 -36.84
C ALA A 654 -3.47 1.01 -36.82
N VAL A 655 -3.81 0.23 -35.79
CA VAL A 655 -3.39 -1.16 -35.60
C VAL A 655 -4.61 -2.06 -35.50
N THR A 656 -4.45 -3.31 -35.95
CA THR A 656 -5.41 -4.40 -35.74
C THR A 656 -4.64 -5.70 -35.56
N VAL A 657 -5.27 -6.70 -34.96
CA VAL A 657 -4.64 -7.96 -34.55
C VAL A 657 -5.48 -9.16 -34.97
N SER A 658 -4.82 -10.22 -35.43
CA SER A 658 -5.45 -11.47 -35.86
C SER A 658 -4.37 -12.55 -36.07
N ASP A 659 -4.75 -13.82 -36.13
CA ASP A 659 -3.85 -14.86 -36.66
C ASP A 659 -3.87 -14.77 -38.20
N PHE A 660 -2.82 -14.18 -38.80
CA PHE A 660 -2.72 -14.04 -40.26
C PHE A 660 -2.03 -15.26 -40.91
N ASN A 661 -1.47 -16.18 -40.12
CA ASN A 661 -0.60 -17.26 -40.60
C ASN A 661 -1.05 -18.69 -40.25
N ASN A 662 -2.12 -18.83 -39.46
CA ASN A 662 -2.73 -20.05 -38.93
C ASN A 662 -1.86 -20.88 -37.96
N ASP A 663 -0.86 -20.27 -37.30
CA ASP A 663 -0.08 -20.94 -36.24
C ASP A 663 -0.66 -20.79 -34.83
N LYS A 664 -1.71 -19.96 -34.68
CA LYS A 664 -2.45 -19.59 -33.47
C LYS A 664 -1.78 -18.57 -32.55
N TYR A 665 -0.68 -17.96 -32.95
CA TYR A 665 -0.20 -16.75 -32.28
C TYR A 665 -0.86 -15.53 -32.92
N ILE A 666 -1.12 -14.49 -32.14
CA ILE A 666 -1.79 -13.29 -32.64
C ILE A 666 -0.76 -12.35 -33.30
N ASP A 667 -0.91 -12.16 -34.61
CA ASP A 667 -0.10 -11.29 -35.45
C ASP A 667 -0.65 -9.84 -35.45
N ILE A 668 0.18 -8.89 -35.91
CA ILE A 668 -0.12 -7.46 -35.89
C ILE A 668 -0.08 -6.86 -37.30
N ALA A 669 -1.13 -6.12 -37.68
CA ALA A 669 -1.19 -5.35 -38.92
C ALA A 669 -1.31 -3.83 -38.64
N VAL A 670 -0.50 -3.03 -39.33
CA VAL A 670 -0.34 -1.59 -39.06
C VAL A 670 -0.42 -0.77 -40.35
N ILE A 671 -1.22 0.31 -40.36
CA ILE A 671 -1.20 1.30 -41.44
C ILE A 671 -0.30 2.50 -41.12
N TYR A 672 0.54 2.85 -42.11
CA TYR A 672 1.44 3.99 -42.10
C TYR A 672 0.93 5.02 -43.11
N ALA A 673 0.25 6.05 -42.60
CA ALA A 673 -0.48 7.02 -43.41
C ALA A 673 0.42 7.97 -44.21
N GLY A 674 1.56 8.35 -43.65
CA GLY A 674 2.53 9.26 -44.28
C GLY A 674 3.31 8.61 -45.43
N SER A 675 3.70 7.34 -45.28
CA SER A 675 4.40 6.59 -46.34
C SER A 675 3.47 5.79 -47.26
N CYS A 676 2.16 5.76 -46.97
CA CYS A 676 1.14 5.01 -47.70
C CYS A 676 1.44 3.51 -47.77
N GLN A 677 1.64 2.87 -46.61
CA GLN A 677 2.00 1.45 -46.48
C GLN A 677 1.16 0.69 -45.44
N LEU A 678 1.07 -0.63 -45.62
CA LEU A 678 0.58 -1.61 -44.65
C LEU A 678 1.78 -2.49 -44.25
N GLY A 679 2.09 -2.59 -42.96
CA GLY A 679 3.09 -3.50 -42.41
C GLY A 679 2.44 -4.69 -41.72
N ILE A 680 2.95 -5.90 -41.97
CA ILE A 680 2.52 -7.14 -41.30
C ILE A 680 3.67 -7.69 -40.47
N PHE A 681 3.42 -7.85 -39.18
CA PHE A 681 4.35 -8.40 -38.20
C PHE A 681 3.80 -9.73 -37.68
N LEU A 682 4.54 -10.83 -37.91
CA LEU A 682 4.17 -12.12 -37.36
C LEU A 682 4.72 -12.29 -35.95
N SER A 683 3.89 -12.81 -35.03
CA SER A 683 4.33 -13.24 -33.72
C SER A 683 5.18 -14.52 -33.82
N HIS A 684 5.87 -14.83 -32.73
CA HIS A 684 6.57 -16.11 -32.53
C HIS A 684 6.04 -16.88 -31.31
N GLY A 685 5.02 -16.35 -30.63
CA GLY A 685 4.47 -16.95 -29.40
C GLY A 685 5.39 -16.84 -28.19
N ASP A 686 6.31 -15.87 -28.21
CA ASP A 686 7.27 -15.56 -27.14
C ASP A 686 7.43 -14.03 -26.93
N GLY A 687 6.51 -13.23 -27.48
CA GLY A 687 6.57 -11.77 -27.52
C GLY A 687 7.46 -11.18 -28.60
N ASN A 688 8.27 -11.96 -29.32
CA ASN A 688 9.07 -11.44 -30.44
C ASN A 688 8.25 -11.38 -31.73
N PHE A 689 8.23 -10.20 -32.34
CA PHE A 689 7.63 -9.99 -33.66
C PHE A 689 8.66 -9.89 -34.78
N SER A 690 8.32 -10.46 -35.94
CA SER A 690 9.09 -10.35 -37.17
C SER A 690 8.29 -9.64 -38.27
N LEU A 691 8.85 -8.57 -38.84
CA LEU A 691 8.26 -7.93 -40.02
C LEU A 691 8.38 -8.88 -41.22
N LEU A 692 7.26 -9.48 -41.63
CA LEU A 692 7.23 -10.39 -42.77
C LEU A 692 7.32 -9.63 -44.10
N THR A 693 6.47 -8.63 -44.29
CA THR A 693 6.34 -7.88 -45.54
C THR A 693 5.71 -6.50 -45.31
N ILE A 694 6.08 -5.55 -46.17
CA ILE A 694 5.42 -4.25 -46.28
C ILE A 694 4.70 -4.19 -47.63
N TYR A 695 3.41 -3.89 -47.61
CA TYR A 695 2.59 -3.67 -48.80
C TYR A 695 2.47 -2.17 -49.08
N SER A 696 2.51 -1.76 -50.34
CA SER A 696 2.18 -0.39 -50.73
C SER A 696 0.68 -0.25 -50.91
N THR A 697 0.10 0.76 -50.28
CA THR A 697 -1.32 1.12 -50.45
C THR A 697 -1.56 2.05 -51.65
N GLY A 698 -0.51 2.42 -52.39
CA GLY A 698 -0.55 3.35 -53.52
C GLY A 698 -0.12 4.78 -53.15
N SER A 699 0.45 5.51 -54.10
CA SER A 699 0.92 6.88 -53.86
C SER A 699 -0.25 7.84 -53.64
N ASN A 700 -0.19 8.65 -52.58
CA ASN A 700 -1.23 9.58 -52.15
C ASN A 700 -2.58 8.90 -51.79
N SER A 701 -2.55 7.64 -51.33
CA SER A 701 -3.76 6.93 -50.85
C SER A 701 -4.24 7.45 -49.49
N THR A 702 -3.30 7.84 -48.61
CA THR A 702 -3.52 8.23 -47.21
C THR A 702 -4.46 7.26 -46.49
N PRO A 703 -3.99 6.05 -46.14
CA PRO A 703 -4.80 5.09 -45.38
C PRO A 703 -5.17 5.67 -44.01
N VAL A 704 -6.45 5.53 -43.63
CA VAL A 704 -6.98 6.08 -42.37
C VAL A 704 -7.81 5.10 -41.53
N ALA A 705 -8.44 4.11 -42.16
CA ALA A 705 -9.23 3.07 -41.49
C ALA A 705 -8.72 1.68 -41.89
N LEU A 706 -8.81 0.72 -40.97
CA LEU A 706 -8.27 -0.64 -41.09
C LEU A 706 -9.22 -1.62 -40.40
N VAL A 707 -9.67 -2.67 -41.10
CA VAL A 707 -10.53 -3.73 -40.54
C VAL A 707 -10.11 -5.11 -41.06
N VAL A 708 -10.35 -6.16 -40.26
CA VAL A 708 -10.05 -7.56 -40.58
C VAL A 708 -11.34 -8.35 -40.69
N ASN A 709 -11.44 -9.23 -41.68
CA ASN A 709 -12.50 -10.24 -41.79
C ASN A 709 -12.07 -11.36 -42.76
N ASP A 710 -12.91 -12.36 -43.01
CA ASP A 710 -12.75 -13.24 -44.17
C ASP A 710 -13.65 -12.72 -45.31
N PHE A 711 -13.04 -12.11 -46.33
CA PHE A 711 -13.75 -11.54 -47.48
C PHE A 711 -13.83 -12.52 -48.68
N ASN A 712 -13.22 -13.71 -48.59
CA ASN A 712 -13.13 -14.67 -49.70
C ASN A 712 -13.56 -16.12 -49.36
N LYS A 713 -13.95 -16.38 -48.11
CA LYS A 713 -14.46 -17.64 -47.55
C LYS A 713 -13.47 -18.82 -47.59
N ASP A 714 -12.17 -18.55 -47.48
CA ASP A 714 -11.14 -19.58 -47.29
C ASP A 714 -10.79 -19.83 -45.82
N ASN A 715 -11.35 -19.06 -44.88
CA ASN A 715 -11.04 -19.03 -43.45
C ASN A 715 -9.63 -18.48 -43.16
N HIS A 716 -9.18 -17.50 -43.94
CA HIS A 716 -7.99 -16.71 -43.65
C HIS A 716 -8.36 -15.24 -43.38
N ALA A 717 -7.56 -14.59 -42.54
CA ALA A 717 -7.80 -13.21 -42.17
C ALA A 717 -7.35 -12.26 -43.30
N ASP A 718 -8.33 -11.73 -44.03
CA ASP A 718 -8.18 -10.70 -45.06
C ASP A 718 -8.23 -9.29 -44.43
N ILE A 719 -7.65 -8.29 -45.10
CA ILE A 719 -7.56 -6.90 -44.63
C ILE A 719 -8.25 -5.95 -45.60
N ALA A 720 -9.11 -5.07 -45.07
CA ALA A 720 -9.69 -3.94 -45.81
C ALA A 720 -9.21 -2.59 -45.25
N ILE A 721 -8.90 -1.65 -46.14
CA ILE A 721 -8.34 -0.33 -45.80
C ILE A 721 -9.09 0.81 -46.49
N GLY A 722 -9.45 1.85 -45.74
CA GLY A 722 -10.06 3.07 -46.27
C GLY A 722 -9.01 4.10 -46.69
N TYR A 723 -9.07 4.55 -47.96
CA TYR A 723 -8.11 5.48 -48.57
C TYR A 723 -8.73 6.84 -48.87
N ALA A 724 -8.56 7.79 -47.95
CA ALA A 724 -9.15 9.13 -48.08
C ALA A 724 -8.70 9.83 -49.37
N GLY A 725 -7.38 9.98 -49.59
CA GLY A 725 -6.80 10.67 -50.75
C GLY A 725 -6.94 9.96 -52.10
N SER A 726 -7.40 8.70 -52.12
CA SER A 726 -7.68 7.95 -53.36
C SER A 726 -9.15 7.58 -53.55
N ASN A 727 -10.07 8.03 -52.69
CA ASN A 727 -11.52 7.84 -52.83
C ASN A 727 -11.92 6.37 -53.07
N ALA A 728 -11.34 5.46 -52.27
CA ALA A 728 -11.44 4.01 -52.49
C ALA A 728 -11.30 3.19 -51.19
N ILE A 729 -11.76 1.93 -51.25
CA ILE A 729 -11.39 0.84 -50.35
C ILE A 729 -10.34 -0.03 -51.06
N GLY A 730 -9.31 -0.47 -50.34
CA GLY A 730 -8.40 -1.53 -50.77
C GLY A 730 -8.66 -2.83 -50.03
N ILE A 731 -8.66 -3.95 -50.73
CA ILE A 731 -8.76 -5.30 -50.16
C ILE A 731 -7.46 -6.06 -50.41
N PHE A 732 -6.91 -6.62 -49.35
CA PHE A 732 -5.76 -7.53 -49.34
C PHE A 732 -6.24 -8.90 -48.88
N LEU A 733 -6.16 -9.92 -49.75
CA LEU A 733 -6.57 -11.28 -49.40
C LEU A 733 -5.39 -12.04 -48.78
N GLY A 734 -5.57 -12.61 -47.60
CA GLY A 734 -4.55 -13.35 -46.85
C GLY A 734 -4.41 -14.78 -47.37
N PHE A 735 -3.18 -15.22 -47.68
CA PHE A 735 -2.92 -16.60 -48.11
C PHE A 735 -2.74 -17.57 -46.92
N GLY A 736 -3.29 -17.23 -45.76
CA GLY A 736 -3.21 -18.04 -44.53
C GLY A 736 -1.80 -18.38 -44.08
N ASN A 737 -0.82 -17.50 -44.36
CA ASN A 737 0.60 -17.70 -44.08
C ASN A 737 1.33 -16.38 -43.77
N GLY A 738 0.57 -15.36 -43.33
CA GLY A 738 1.04 -14.00 -43.08
C GLY A 738 1.19 -13.13 -44.34
N SER A 739 1.27 -13.72 -45.54
CA SER A 739 1.38 -12.97 -46.79
C SER A 739 0.04 -12.78 -47.48
N PHE A 740 -0.14 -11.60 -48.07
CA PHE A 740 -1.35 -11.15 -48.73
C PHE A 740 -1.17 -11.00 -50.24
N SER A 741 -2.30 -10.94 -50.96
CA SER A 741 -2.40 -10.54 -52.36
C SER A 741 -1.87 -9.12 -52.60
N ASN A 742 -1.69 -8.76 -53.88
CA ASN A 742 -1.70 -7.33 -54.22
C ASN A 742 -3.10 -6.77 -53.93
N GLN A 743 -3.18 -5.50 -53.51
CA GLN A 743 -4.47 -4.87 -53.24
C GLN A 743 -5.37 -4.82 -54.48
N VAL A 744 -6.66 -5.11 -54.29
CA VAL A 744 -7.71 -4.80 -55.26
C VAL A 744 -8.44 -3.53 -54.78
N MET A 745 -8.63 -2.58 -55.69
CA MET A 745 -9.11 -1.23 -55.38
C MET A 745 -10.54 -1.02 -55.85
N PHE A 746 -11.43 -0.62 -54.95
CA PHE A 746 -12.84 -0.36 -55.23
C PHE A 746 -13.16 1.10 -54.89
N SER A 747 -13.49 1.91 -55.90
CA SER A 747 -13.74 3.35 -55.68
C SER A 747 -15.05 3.60 -54.96
N THR A 748 -15.04 4.44 -53.92
CA THR A 748 -16.25 4.88 -53.19
C THR A 748 -16.98 6.02 -53.90
N GLY A 749 -16.30 6.72 -54.82
CA GLY A 749 -16.90 7.77 -55.64
C GLY A 749 -15.90 8.82 -56.11
N ILE A 750 -16.40 10.03 -56.34
CA ILE A 750 -15.60 11.23 -56.62
C ILE A 750 -15.61 12.09 -55.36
N ASP A 751 -14.45 12.56 -54.94
CA ASP A 751 -14.24 13.47 -53.80
C ASP A 751 -14.95 13.01 -52.51
N THR A 752 -14.89 11.71 -52.23
CA THR A 752 -15.60 11.03 -51.13
C THR A 752 -14.87 11.09 -49.81
N GLU A 753 -13.56 10.85 -49.81
CA GLU A 753 -12.71 10.70 -48.62
C GLU A 753 -13.27 9.67 -47.60
N PRO A 754 -13.14 8.35 -47.84
CA PRO A 754 -13.52 7.33 -46.86
C PRO A 754 -12.66 7.42 -45.59
N TYR A 755 -13.30 7.67 -44.44
CA TYR A 755 -12.64 7.89 -43.14
C TYR A 755 -12.82 6.75 -42.15
N SER A 756 -13.92 6.01 -42.24
CA SER A 756 -14.25 4.85 -41.40
C SER A 756 -14.85 3.73 -42.29
N LEU A 757 -14.68 2.48 -41.84
CA LEU A 757 -15.24 1.29 -42.47
C LEU A 757 -16.01 0.48 -41.41
N ALA A 758 -17.12 -0.14 -41.80
CA ALA A 758 -17.82 -1.16 -41.03
C ALA A 758 -18.10 -2.39 -41.92
N VAL A 759 -18.21 -3.58 -41.32
CA VAL A 759 -18.34 -4.86 -42.03
C VAL A 759 -19.48 -5.72 -41.48
N GLY A 760 -20.15 -6.48 -42.35
CA GLY A 760 -21.26 -7.36 -41.99
C GLY A 760 -21.93 -7.96 -43.24
N ASP A 761 -22.89 -8.88 -43.08
CA ASP A 761 -23.67 -9.40 -44.21
C ASP A 761 -24.90 -8.51 -44.45
N LEU A 762 -24.87 -7.69 -45.49
CA LEU A 762 -25.93 -6.71 -45.81
C LEU A 762 -26.95 -7.27 -46.81
N ASN A 763 -26.71 -8.48 -47.34
CA ASN A 763 -27.49 -9.07 -48.44
C ASN A 763 -28.01 -10.50 -48.15
N ASN A 764 -27.71 -11.04 -46.97
CA ASN A 764 -28.08 -12.35 -46.45
C ASN A 764 -27.52 -13.56 -47.22
N ASP A 765 -26.47 -13.39 -48.04
CA ASP A 765 -25.76 -14.51 -48.70
C ASP A 765 -24.56 -15.05 -47.88
N ASN A 766 -24.50 -14.64 -46.61
CA ASN A 766 -23.57 -15.02 -45.56
C ASN A 766 -22.13 -14.54 -45.82
N ARG A 767 -21.92 -13.60 -46.75
CA ARG A 767 -20.59 -13.04 -47.07
C ARG A 767 -20.42 -11.69 -46.40
N THR A 768 -19.17 -11.32 -46.17
CA THR A 768 -18.84 -10.05 -45.56
C THR A 768 -18.85 -8.94 -46.60
N ASP A 769 -19.86 -8.08 -46.51
CA ASP A 769 -20.00 -6.81 -47.21
C ASP A 769 -19.32 -5.68 -46.41
N ILE A 770 -19.12 -4.51 -47.04
CA ILE A 770 -18.43 -3.37 -46.43
C ILE A 770 -19.23 -2.06 -46.62
N VAL A 771 -19.32 -1.26 -45.56
CA VAL A 771 -19.82 0.11 -45.58
C VAL A 771 -18.64 1.07 -45.51
N SER A 772 -18.50 1.96 -46.50
CA SER A 772 -17.55 3.08 -46.44
C SER A 772 -18.22 4.37 -45.93
N VAL A 773 -17.65 4.99 -44.91
CA VAL A 773 -18.11 6.27 -44.37
C VAL A 773 -17.32 7.40 -45.04
N ASN A 774 -17.95 8.14 -45.96
CA ASN A 774 -17.28 9.13 -46.81
C ASN A 774 -17.50 10.56 -46.28
N ILE A 775 -16.49 11.16 -45.64
CA ILE A 775 -16.62 12.44 -44.91
C ILE A 775 -16.97 13.61 -45.85
N ASN A 776 -16.22 13.78 -46.94
CA ASN A 776 -16.31 14.98 -47.78
C ASN A 776 -17.57 14.97 -48.66
N ALA A 777 -17.93 13.81 -49.23
CA ALA A 777 -19.15 13.66 -50.03
C ALA A 777 -20.42 13.40 -49.21
N SER A 778 -20.35 13.37 -47.87
CA SER A 778 -21.50 13.23 -46.95
C SER A 778 -22.42 12.05 -47.30
N ASN A 779 -21.84 10.85 -47.43
CA ASN A 779 -22.57 9.64 -47.80
C ASN A 779 -21.92 8.35 -47.26
N LEU A 780 -22.67 7.26 -47.38
CA LEU A 780 -22.20 5.88 -47.23
C LEU A 780 -22.12 5.23 -48.62
N GLY A 781 -21.04 4.48 -48.88
CA GLY A 781 -20.96 3.59 -50.04
C GLY A 781 -21.10 2.14 -49.61
N ILE A 782 -22.07 1.42 -50.21
CA ILE A 782 -22.38 0.02 -49.88
C ILE A 782 -21.69 -0.92 -50.87
N PHE A 783 -20.77 -1.74 -50.37
CA PHE A 783 -19.95 -2.66 -51.14
C PHE A 783 -20.35 -4.10 -50.87
N ILE A 784 -21.01 -4.73 -51.83
CA ILE A 784 -21.44 -6.13 -51.73
C ILE A 784 -20.32 -7.05 -52.24
N GLY A 785 -19.95 -8.02 -51.40
CA GLY A 785 -18.88 -8.97 -51.63
C GLY A 785 -19.32 -10.19 -52.44
N ASP A 786 -18.54 -10.55 -53.47
CA ASP A 786 -18.79 -11.79 -54.22
C ASP A 786 -18.38 -13.06 -53.46
N GLY A 787 -17.71 -12.91 -52.32
CA GLY A 787 -17.19 -14.03 -51.51
C GLY A 787 -16.00 -14.71 -52.19
N MET A 788 -15.28 -13.96 -53.01
CA MET A 788 -13.99 -14.26 -53.63
C MET A 788 -13.06 -13.02 -53.56
N GLY A 789 -13.33 -12.11 -52.62
CA GLY A 789 -12.57 -10.87 -52.44
C GLY A 789 -12.88 -9.72 -53.42
N ASN A 790 -13.88 -9.84 -54.30
CA ASN A 790 -14.30 -8.73 -55.17
C ASN A 790 -15.55 -8.04 -54.63
N PHE A 791 -15.54 -6.72 -54.65
CA PHE A 791 -16.64 -5.90 -54.17
C PHE A 791 -17.30 -5.11 -55.28
N THR A 792 -18.63 -5.08 -55.27
CA THR A 792 -19.43 -4.20 -56.14
C THR A 792 -20.03 -3.10 -55.28
N LEU A 793 -19.69 -1.83 -55.59
CA LEU A 793 -20.43 -0.68 -55.08
C LEU A 793 -21.86 -0.76 -55.63
N MET A 794 -22.79 -1.24 -54.80
CA MET A 794 -24.17 -1.47 -55.20
C MET A 794 -24.94 -0.14 -55.22
N GLU A 795 -24.79 0.66 -54.17
CA GLU A 795 -25.54 1.91 -54.00
C GLU A 795 -24.80 2.90 -53.07
N ILE A 796 -25.16 4.18 -53.18
CA ILE A 796 -24.60 5.28 -52.37
C ILE A 796 -25.73 5.98 -51.64
N TYR A 797 -25.67 5.99 -50.30
CA TYR A 797 -26.69 6.55 -49.42
C TYR A 797 -26.21 7.88 -48.83
N SER A 798 -26.80 9.01 -49.26
CA SER A 798 -26.45 10.31 -48.68
C SER A 798 -26.91 10.43 -47.24
N THR A 799 -26.00 10.86 -46.35
CA THR A 799 -26.34 11.19 -44.96
C THR A 799 -26.93 12.60 -44.82
N GLY A 800 -27.02 13.34 -45.93
CA GLY A 800 -27.49 14.72 -46.03
C GLY A 800 -26.48 15.61 -46.79
N ASN A 801 -26.73 16.92 -46.81
CA ASN A 801 -25.80 17.89 -47.38
C ASN A 801 -24.80 18.36 -46.31
N SER A 802 -23.49 18.20 -46.56
CA SER A 802 -22.40 18.76 -45.73
C SER A 802 -22.46 18.34 -44.25
N THR A 803 -22.73 17.07 -43.99
CA THR A 803 -23.01 16.51 -42.64
C THR A 803 -21.77 15.98 -41.94
N VAL A 804 -20.75 15.57 -42.71
CA VAL A 804 -19.51 14.92 -42.26
C VAL A 804 -19.81 13.70 -41.38
N PRO A 805 -20.23 12.57 -41.98
CA PRO A 805 -20.41 11.31 -41.24
C PRO A 805 -19.04 10.78 -40.77
N TRP A 806 -18.92 10.40 -39.49
CA TRP A 806 -17.61 10.19 -38.85
C TRP A 806 -17.31 8.71 -38.54
N ALA A 807 -18.23 8.02 -37.87
CA ALA A 807 -18.13 6.60 -37.52
C ALA A 807 -19.49 5.91 -37.74
N ALA A 808 -19.45 4.61 -38.07
CA ALA A 808 -20.64 3.79 -38.30
C ALA A 808 -20.55 2.44 -37.59
N ALA A 809 -21.72 1.89 -37.24
CA ALA A 809 -21.91 0.56 -36.69
C ALA A 809 -22.99 -0.18 -37.50
N ILE A 810 -22.97 -1.51 -37.43
CA ILE A 810 -23.87 -2.42 -38.16
C ILE A 810 -24.48 -3.40 -37.16
N GLY A 811 -25.77 -3.69 -37.30
CA GLY A 811 -26.51 -4.63 -36.46
C GLY A 811 -27.97 -4.72 -36.89
N ASP A 812 -28.70 -5.74 -36.41
CA ASP A 812 -30.15 -5.88 -36.61
C ASP A 812 -30.88 -5.05 -35.54
N LEU A 813 -31.59 -3.99 -35.95
CA LEU A 813 -32.26 -3.04 -35.04
C LEU A 813 -33.78 -3.27 -34.97
N ASN A 814 -34.32 -4.15 -35.81
CA ASN A 814 -35.75 -4.46 -35.92
C ASN A 814 -36.08 -5.95 -35.66
N ASN A 815 -35.05 -6.76 -35.38
CA ASN A 815 -35.08 -8.21 -35.18
C ASN A 815 -35.74 -8.98 -36.34
N ASP A 816 -35.60 -8.50 -37.59
CA ASP A 816 -36.10 -9.16 -38.81
C ASP A 816 -35.08 -10.09 -39.50
N GLY A 817 -33.83 -10.08 -39.04
CA GLY A 817 -32.72 -10.90 -39.54
C GLY A 817 -31.88 -10.24 -40.63
N ASN A 818 -32.13 -8.98 -40.97
CA ASN A 818 -31.32 -8.18 -41.88
C ASN A 818 -30.36 -7.26 -41.09
N MET A 819 -29.19 -6.96 -41.65
CA MET A 819 -28.28 -5.98 -41.05
C MET A 819 -28.65 -4.55 -41.45
N ASP A 820 -28.87 -3.70 -40.46
CA ASP A 820 -29.06 -2.25 -40.60
C ASP A 820 -27.73 -1.50 -40.41
N ILE A 821 -27.71 -0.20 -40.75
CA ILE A 821 -26.56 0.68 -40.55
C ILE A 821 -26.94 1.89 -39.71
N VAL A 822 -26.11 2.19 -38.71
CA VAL A 822 -26.19 3.42 -37.90
C VAL A 822 -24.91 4.23 -38.09
N VAL A 823 -25.00 5.53 -38.37
CA VAL A 823 -23.84 6.42 -38.55
C VAL A 823 -24.02 7.75 -37.82
N CYS A 824 -22.97 8.24 -37.16
CA CYS A 824 -22.98 9.55 -36.50
C CYS A 824 -22.49 10.66 -37.46
N THR A 825 -23.10 11.85 -37.41
CA THR A 825 -22.78 12.99 -38.29
C THR A 825 -22.29 14.21 -37.50
N TYR A 826 -21.02 14.58 -37.72
CA TYR A 826 -20.29 15.56 -36.93
C TYR A 826 -20.93 16.96 -37.00
N ILE A 827 -21.22 17.46 -38.20
CA ILE A 827 -21.79 18.81 -38.38
C ILE A 827 -23.30 18.81 -38.07
N ASN A 828 -24.01 17.77 -38.49
CA ASN A 828 -25.47 17.71 -38.35
C ASN A 828 -25.96 17.39 -36.93
N SER A 829 -25.07 17.02 -36.00
CA SER A 829 -25.43 16.73 -34.59
C SER A 829 -26.51 15.65 -34.48
N ALA A 830 -26.36 14.60 -35.28
CA ALA A 830 -27.38 13.57 -35.46
C ALA A 830 -26.80 12.18 -35.70
N VAL A 831 -27.58 11.18 -35.32
CA VAL A 831 -27.44 9.78 -35.69
C VAL A 831 -28.41 9.50 -36.85
N ASN A 832 -27.91 8.86 -37.90
CA ASN A 832 -28.68 8.49 -39.09
C ASN A 832 -28.81 6.97 -39.13
N VAL A 833 -30.04 6.48 -39.26
CA VAL A 833 -30.37 5.03 -39.28
C VAL A 833 -30.88 4.65 -40.66
N PHE A 834 -30.31 3.57 -41.22
CA PHE A 834 -30.66 2.99 -42.51
C PHE A 834 -31.07 1.53 -42.28
N LEU A 835 -32.37 1.24 -42.34
CA LEU A 835 -32.88 -0.12 -42.16
C LEU A 835 -32.70 -0.95 -43.43
N GLY A 836 -32.16 -2.15 -43.32
CA GLY A 836 -31.88 -3.05 -44.44
C GLY A 836 -33.14 -3.68 -45.05
N TYR A 837 -33.02 -4.13 -46.30
CA TYR A 837 -33.99 -5.02 -46.95
C TYR A 837 -33.43 -6.45 -47.13
N GLY A 838 -32.30 -6.78 -46.50
CA GLY A 838 -31.65 -8.10 -46.63
C GLY A 838 -31.19 -8.42 -48.05
N ASN A 839 -30.75 -7.40 -48.80
CA ASN A 839 -30.40 -7.53 -50.22
C ASN A 839 -29.35 -6.52 -50.71
N GLY A 840 -28.65 -5.83 -49.80
CA GLY A 840 -27.70 -4.74 -50.08
C GLY A 840 -28.31 -3.36 -50.32
N SER A 841 -29.64 -3.22 -50.29
CA SER A 841 -30.34 -1.92 -50.30
C SER A 841 -31.07 -1.65 -48.97
N PHE A 842 -31.32 -0.38 -48.70
CA PHE A 842 -31.80 0.14 -47.42
C PHE A 842 -32.99 1.09 -47.60
N GLN A 843 -33.71 1.33 -46.51
CA GLN A 843 -34.74 2.35 -46.41
C GLN A 843 -34.14 3.76 -46.44
N ALA A 844 -34.97 4.76 -46.74
CA ALA A 844 -34.56 6.15 -46.65
C ALA A 844 -34.25 6.51 -45.19
N GLN A 845 -33.14 7.20 -44.94
CA GLN A 845 -32.63 7.44 -43.59
C GLN A 845 -33.66 8.05 -42.64
N VAL A 846 -33.68 7.53 -41.41
CA VAL A 846 -34.33 8.18 -40.27
C VAL A 846 -33.26 8.96 -39.49
N LEU A 847 -33.56 10.20 -39.11
CA LEU A 847 -32.63 11.11 -38.48
C LEU A 847 -33.01 11.36 -37.01
N TYR A 848 -32.11 11.03 -36.09
CA TYR A 848 -32.26 11.29 -34.66
C TYR A 848 -31.25 12.36 -34.25
N SER A 849 -31.73 13.54 -33.84
CA SER A 849 -30.85 14.61 -33.36
C SER A 849 -30.35 14.29 -31.95
N VAL A 850 -29.06 14.48 -31.71
CA VAL A 850 -28.37 14.15 -30.44
C VAL A 850 -27.80 15.38 -29.73
N GLY A 851 -28.16 16.58 -30.19
CA GLY A 851 -27.79 17.87 -29.61
C GLY A 851 -27.84 19.00 -30.66
N TYR A 852 -27.29 20.16 -30.33
CA TYR A 852 -27.18 21.29 -31.27
C TYR A 852 -25.72 21.74 -31.37
N GLN A 853 -25.10 21.48 -32.53
CA GLN A 853 -23.66 21.62 -32.75
C GLN A 853 -22.83 20.66 -31.86
N SER A 854 -23.39 19.50 -31.52
CA SER A 854 -22.89 18.59 -30.49
C SER A 854 -21.59 17.85 -30.83
N TRP A 855 -21.22 17.84 -32.11
CA TRP A 855 -20.03 17.18 -32.68
C TRP A 855 -19.86 15.70 -32.27
N PRO A 856 -20.72 14.80 -32.78
CA PRO A 856 -20.57 13.35 -32.61
C PRO A 856 -19.19 12.83 -33.09
N THR A 857 -18.52 12.02 -32.27
CA THR A 857 -17.14 11.52 -32.51
C THR A 857 -16.98 10.00 -32.55
N SER A 858 -17.78 9.24 -31.80
CA SER A 858 -17.77 7.77 -31.76
C SER A 858 -19.20 7.25 -31.59
N ILE A 859 -19.45 6.00 -31.98
CA ILE A 859 -20.77 5.35 -31.92
C ILE A 859 -20.63 3.85 -31.65
N ILE A 860 -21.46 3.31 -30.76
CA ILE A 860 -21.48 1.88 -30.38
C ILE A 860 -22.94 1.40 -30.32
N LEU A 861 -23.17 0.14 -30.70
CA LEU A 861 -24.43 -0.59 -30.52
C LEU A 861 -24.29 -1.62 -29.39
N ALA A 862 -25.24 -1.64 -28.47
CA ALA A 862 -25.33 -2.63 -27.39
C ALA A 862 -26.77 -2.65 -26.83
N ASP A 863 -27.13 -3.65 -26.02
CA ASP A 863 -28.38 -3.63 -25.24
C ASP A 863 -28.08 -3.04 -23.85
N PHE A 864 -28.46 -1.78 -23.61
CA PHE A 864 -28.24 -1.09 -22.33
C PHE A 864 -29.45 -1.19 -21.39
N ASN A 865 -30.52 -1.88 -21.80
CA ASN A 865 -31.78 -1.92 -21.08
C ASN A 865 -32.31 -3.35 -20.80
N ASN A 866 -31.63 -4.37 -21.32
CA ASN A 866 -31.91 -5.80 -21.24
C ASN A 866 -33.25 -6.25 -21.87
N ASP A 867 -33.77 -5.54 -22.87
CA ASP A 867 -34.98 -5.94 -23.63
C ASP A 867 -34.70 -6.77 -24.90
N SER A 868 -33.43 -7.02 -25.23
CA SER A 868 -32.97 -7.71 -26.44
C SER A 868 -33.21 -6.95 -27.75
N HIS A 869 -33.18 -5.62 -27.69
CA HIS A 869 -33.02 -4.72 -28.84
C HIS A 869 -31.68 -3.96 -28.76
N LEU A 870 -31.14 -3.54 -29.91
CA LEU A 870 -29.89 -2.77 -29.94
C LEU A 870 -30.17 -1.27 -29.74
N ASP A 871 -29.65 -0.74 -28.64
CA ASP A 871 -29.57 0.68 -28.33
C ASP A 871 -28.33 1.32 -29.00
N VAL A 872 -28.31 2.65 -29.10
CA VAL A 872 -27.17 3.44 -29.62
C VAL A 872 -26.56 4.29 -28.50
N ALA A 873 -25.24 4.18 -28.29
CA ALA A 873 -24.45 5.15 -27.56
C ALA A 873 -23.60 6.00 -28.53
N VAL A 874 -23.53 7.31 -28.31
CA VAL A 874 -22.78 8.27 -29.15
C VAL A 874 -22.12 9.38 -28.32
N SER A 875 -20.82 9.61 -28.53
CA SER A 875 -20.07 10.66 -27.83
C SER A 875 -20.22 12.02 -28.51
N ASN A 876 -20.71 13.03 -27.78
CA ASN A 876 -20.90 14.41 -28.24
C ASN A 876 -19.75 15.30 -27.75
N SER A 877 -18.78 15.58 -28.63
CA SER A 877 -17.53 16.26 -28.27
C SER A 877 -17.66 17.75 -27.96
N ASN A 878 -18.69 18.44 -28.46
CA ASN A 878 -18.94 19.86 -28.09
C ASN A 878 -19.81 19.98 -26.84
N ASP A 879 -20.86 19.17 -26.76
CA ASP A 879 -21.87 19.24 -25.70
C ASP A 879 -21.48 18.43 -24.45
N ASN A 880 -20.25 17.88 -24.43
CA ASN A 880 -19.59 17.23 -23.29
C ASN A 880 -20.41 16.09 -22.64
N ASN A 881 -21.03 15.24 -23.47
CA ASN A 881 -21.91 14.18 -23.01
C ASN A 881 -21.85 12.93 -23.89
N VAL A 882 -22.40 11.82 -23.39
CA VAL A 882 -22.81 10.67 -24.19
C VAL A 882 -24.32 10.73 -24.38
N GLY A 883 -24.78 10.66 -25.62
CA GLY A 883 -26.19 10.48 -25.96
C GLY A 883 -26.50 8.98 -26.06
N ILE A 884 -27.59 8.57 -25.41
CA ILE A 884 -28.16 7.21 -25.50
C ILE A 884 -29.50 7.30 -26.23
N LEU A 885 -29.72 6.45 -27.22
CA LEU A 885 -31.01 6.29 -27.90
C LEU A 885 -31.43 4.84 -27.74
N LEU A 886 -32.53 4.60 -27.03
CA LEU A 886 -33.02 3.24 -26.81
C LEU A 886 -33.78 2.72 -28.02
N GLY A 887 -33.50 1.48 -28.43
CA GLY A 887 -34.21 0.80 -29.50
C GLY A 887 -35.66 0.49 -29.12
N LEU A 888 -36.56 0.46 -30.10
CA LEU A 888 -37.97 0.08 -29.90
C LEU A 888 -38.31 -1.28 -30.54
N GLY A 889 -37.30 -2.01 -31.01
CA GLY A 889 -37.44 -3.34 -31.62
C GLY A 889 -38.10 -3.36 -32.99
N ASP A 890 -38.36 -2.21 -33.60
CA ASP A 890 -38.92 -2.05 -34.96
C ASP A 890 -38.01 -1.24 -35.91
N GLY A 891 -36.74 -1.06 -35.53
CA GLY A 891 -35.80 -0.20 -36.24
C GLY A 891 -35.98 1.30 -35.96
N THR A 892 -36.91 1.67 -35.07
CA THR A 892 -37.03 3.04 -34.56
C THR A 892 -36.47 3.18 -33.15
N PHE A 893 -36.10 4.39 -32.78
CA PHE A 893 -35.49 4.72 -31.49
C PHE A 893 -36.35 5.71 -30.70
N GLY A 894 -36.20 5.67 -29.37
CA GLY A 894 -36.72 6.68 -28.46
C GLY A 894 -36.05 8.05 -28.64
N ASN A 895 -36.48 9.03 -27.84
CA ASN A 895 -35.77 10.30 -27.75
C ASN A 895 -34.38 10.09 -27.13
N VAL A 896 -33.37 10.80 -27.64
CA VAL A 896 -32.03 10.81 -27.03
C VAL A 896 -32.10 11.23 -25.55
N THR A 897 -31.40 10.51 -24.70
CA THR A 897 -31.13 10.89 -23.30
C THR A 897 -29.64 11.11 -23.13
N THR A 898 -29.24 12.29 -22.65
CA THR A 898 -27.83 12.72 -22.63
C THR A 898 -27.25 12.71 -21.22
N TYR A 899 -26.12 12.02 -21.04
CA TYR A 899 -25.39 11.92 -19.77
C TYR A 899 -24.11 12.74 -19.88
N SER A 900 -24.03 13.86 -19.13
CA SER A 900 -22.85 14.72 -19.10
C SER A 900 -21.64 13.93 -18.57
N THR A 901 -20.46 14.16 -19.15
CA THR A 901 -19.20 13.63 -18.61
C THR A 901 -18.43 14.66 -17.77
N GLY A 902 -18.90 15.91 -17.72
CA GLY A 902 -18.26 17.06 -17.05
C GLY A 902 -18.09 18.26 -18.00
N ASP A 903 -17.85 19.46 -17.46
CA ASP A 903 -17.70 20.66 -18.32
C ASP A 903 -16.35 20.65 -19.07
N GLY A 904 -16.39 20.84 -20.41
CA GLY A 904 -15.20 20.98 -21.26
C GLY A 904 -14.43 19.68 -21.55
N THR A 905 -14.99 18.53 -21.19
CA THR A 905 -14.38 17.19 -21.29
C THR A 905 -14.08 16.74 -22.72
N ARG A 906 -14.90 17.16 -23.69
CA ARG A 906 -14.77 16.82 -25.11
C ARG A 906 -14.55 15.32 -25.36
N PRO A 907 -15.55 14.47 -25.07
CA PRO A 907 -15.43 13.02 -25.24
C PRO A 907 -15.10 12.66 -26.70
N HIS A 908 -14.14 11.74 -26.88
CA HIS A 908 -13.57 11.40 -28.18
C HIS A 908 -13.85 9.96 -28.61
N ASN A 909 -13.71 9.00 -27.69
CA ASN A 909 -13.98 7.60 -27.95
C ASN A 909 -14.59 6.90 -26.72
N LEU A 910 -15.21 5.73 -26.95
CA LEU A 910 -16.01 4.97 -26.00
C LEU A 910 -15.52 3.51 -25.93
N ALA A 911 -15.70 2.87 -24.78
CA ALA A 911 -15.65 1.41 -24.61
C ALA A 911 -16.85 0.95 -23.78
N VAL A 912 -17.30 -0.29 -23.97
CA VAL A 912 -18.48 -0.87 -23.29
C VAL A 912 -18.07 -2.19 -22.65
N GLY A 913 -18.55 -2.43 -21.43
CA GLY A 913 -18.27 -3.62 -20.63
C GLY A 913 -19.07 -3.61 -19.32
N ASP A 914 -18.94 -4.67 -18.53
CA ASP A 914 -19.43 -4.72 -17.13
C ASP A 914 -18.27 -4.21 -16.25
N PHE A 915 -18.26 -2.91 -15.95
CA PHE A 915 -17.17 -2.25 -15.23
C PHE A 915 -17.37 -2.31 -13.70
N ASN A 916 -18.59 -2.60 -13.23
CA ASN A 916 -18.93 -2.69 -11.80
C ASN A 916 -19.21 -4.12 -11.27
N ASN A 917 -19.14 -5.13 -12.13
CA ASN A 917 -19.44 -6.55 -11.86
C ASN A 917 -20.86 -6.75 -11.27
N ASP A 918 -21.84 -6.03 -11.83
CA ASP A 918 -23.27 -6.21 -11.56
C ASP A 918 -24.04 -6.89 -12.70
N LYS A 919 -23.41 -7.02 -13.88
CA LYS A 919 -23.91 -7.66 -15.12
C LYS A 919 -24.83 -6.82 -15.98
N VAL A 920 -24.78 -5.50 -15.81
CA VAL A 920 -25.23 -4.49 -16.77
C VAL A 920 -24.06 -4.07 -17.67
N LEU A 921 -24.37 -3.45 -18.82
CA LEU A 921 -23.37 -2.79 -19.67
C LEU A 921 -23.22 -1.31 -19.30
N ASP A 922 -22.01 -0.98 -18.88
CA ASP A 922 -21.49 0.35 -18.57
C ASP A 922 -20.74 0.95 -19.77
N ILE A 923 -20.40 2.24 -19.72
CA ILE A 923 -19.68 2.94 -20.80
C ILE A 923 -18.50 3.75 -20.26
N ALA A 924 -17.26 3.36 -20.60
CA ALA A 924 -16.05 4.14 -20.33
C ALA A 924 -15.79 5.17 -21.44
N VAL A 925 -15.36 6.38 -21.09
CA VAL A 925 -15.32 7.54 -21.99
C VAL A 925 -13.99 8.30 -21.91
N ALA A 926 -13.27 8.37 -23.04
CA ALA A 926 -12.04 9.15 -23.16
C ALA A 926 -12.33 10.65 -23.35
N ASN A 927 -12.03 11.48 -22.34
CA ASN A 927 -12.28 12.92 -22.33
C ASN A 927 -11.03 13.73 -22.74
N SER A 928 -10.88 13.96 -24.04
CA SER A 928 -9.71 14.62 -24.64
C SER A 928 -9.47 16.06 -24.18
N GLY A 929 -10.52 16.78 -23.76
CA GLY A 929 -10.48 18.19 -23.38
C GLY A 929 -10.06 18.46 -21.94
N THR A 930 -10.47 17.59 -21.00
CA THR A 930 -10.10 17.67 -19.58
C THR A 930 -8.90 16.82 -19.21
N SER A 931 -8.42 15.95 -20.12
CA SER A 931 -7.39 14.94 -19.81
C SER A 931 -7.84 13.97 -18.72
N THR A 932 -9.06 13.44 -18.87
CA THR A 932 -9.67 12.49 -17.94
C THR A 932 -10.29 11.28 -18.63
N THR A 933 -10.62 10.25 -17.86
CA THR A 933 -11.60 9.22 -18.22
C THR A 933 -12.73 9.23 -17.20
N VAL A 934 -13.95 8.88 -17.62
CA VAL A 934 -15.10 8.62 -16.74
C VAL A 934 -15.74 7.31 -17.15
N ILE A 935 -16.46 6.69 -16.21
CA ILE A 935 -17.39 5.59 -16.52
C ILE A 935 -18.82 6.09 -16.26
N LEU A 936 -19.72 5.73 -17.16
CA LEU A 936 -21.16 5.84 -17.00
C LEU A 936 -21.67 4.46 -16.59
N PHE A 937 -22.01 4.29 -15.32
CA PHE A 937 -22.51 3.03 -14.77
C PHE A 937 -24.00 2.86 -15.11
N GLY A 938 -24.38 1.74 -15.72
CA GLY A 938 -25.74 1.47 -16.18
C GLY A 938 -26.64 0.91 -15.07
N PHE A 939 -27.95 1.16 -15.17
CA PHE A 939 -28.96 0.57 -14.28
C PHE A 939 -29.80 -0.54 -14.94
N GLY A 940 -29.33 -1.09 -16.06
CA GLY A 940 -29.98 -2.20 -16.77
C GLY A 940 -31.37 -1.86 -17.29
N ASN A 941 -31.59 -0.58 -17.62
CA ASN A 941 -32.87 0.00 -18.03
C ASN A 941 -32.70 1.20 -18.99
N GLY A 942 -31.52 1.35 -19.61
CA GLY A 942 -31.18 2.49 -20.47
C GLY A 942 -30.84 3.79 -19.73
N THR A 943 -30.75 3.78 -18.39
CA THR A 943 -30.30 4.92 -17.59
C THR A 943 -28.96 4.69 -16.93
N PHE A 944 -28.18 5.78 -16.78
CA PHE A 944 -26.80 5.74 -16.32
C PHE A 944 -26.52 6.75 -15.20
N LEU A 945 -25.58 6.41 -14.33
CA LEU A 945 -24.95 7.28 -13.34
C LEU A 945 -23.57 7.73 -13.85
N LEU A 946 -23.24 9.01 -13.71
CA LEU A 946 -21.88 9.49 -13.92
C LEU A 946 -21.01 9.06 -12.73
N GLY A 947 -20.05 8.17 -12.97
CA GLY A 947 -19.02 7.78 -12.01
C GLY A 947 -17.94 8.84 -11.82
N ILE A 948 -16.88 8.47 -11.12
CA ILE A 948 -15.75 9.37 -10.83
C ILE A 948 -14.98 9.72 -12.11
N SER A 949 -14.43 10.95 -12.17
CA SER A 949 -13.57 11.41 -13.26
C SER A 949 -12.10 11.28 -12.89
N TYR A 950 -11.44 10.26 -13.44
CA TYR A 950 -10.04 9.96 -13.17
C TYR A 950 -9.11 10.72 -14.12
N SER A 951 -8.03 11.31 -13.60
CA SER A 951 -7.06 12.08 -14.41
C SER A 951 -6.11 11.16 -15.16
N THR A 952 -5.97 11.36 -16.48
CA THR A 952 -4.98 10.66 -17.32
C THR A 952 -3.61 11.37 -17.32
N GLY A 953 -3.50 12.51 -16.63
CA GLY A 953 -2.29 13.35 -16.53
C GLY A 953 -2.44 14.73 -17.19
N GLU A 954 -1.64 15.71 -16.77
CA GLU A 954 -1.70 17.08 -17.29
C GLU A 954 -1.48 17.13 -18.81
N GLU A 955 -2.33 17.92 -19.49
CA GLU A 955 -2.37 18.15 -20.96
C GLU A 955 -2.40 16.87 -21.84
N SER A 956 -2.66 15.70 -21.27
CA SER A 956 -2.39 14.39 -21.89
C SER A 956 -3.23 14.05 -23.14
N SER A 957 -4.47 14.56 -23.22
CA SER A 957 -5.40 14.37 -24.35
C SER A 957 -5.59 12.89 -24.76
N PRO A 958 -6.34 12.10 -23.98
CA PRO A 958 -6.67 10.72 -24.32
C PRO A 958 -7.48 10.66 -25.63
N TYR A 959 -7.07 9.77 -26.55
CA TYR A 959 -7.59 9.72 -27.92
C TYR A 959 -8.29 8.40 -28.29
N SER A 960 -7.74 7.26 -27.84
CA SER A 960 -8.38 5.95 -27.94
C SER A 960 -8.38 5.25 -26.58
N ILE A 961 -9.37 4.38 -26.39
CA ILE A 961 -9.67 3.67 -25.15
C ILE A 961 -10.02 2.21 -25.48
N ALA A 962 -9.70 1.29 -24.58
CA ALA A 962 -10.10 -0.11 -24.63
C ALA A 962 -10.28 -0.63 -23.19
N ALA A 963 -10.87 -1.82 -23.05
CA ALA A 963 -11.10 -2.49 -21.79
C ALA A 963 -10.65 -3.95 -21.85
N GLY A 964 -10.26 -4.49 -20.70
CA GLY A 964 -9.76 -5.85 -20.53
C GLY A 964 -9.46 -6.12 -19.06
N ASP A 965 -9.13 -7.36 -18.73
CA ASP A 965 -8.74 -7.77 -17.38
C ASP A 965 -7.20 -7.95 -17.38
N PHE A 966 -6.45 -6.98 -16.84
CA PHE A 966 -4.98 -7.01 -16.82
C PHE A 966 -4.41 -7.60 -15.51
N ASN A 967 -5.17 -7.57 -14.40
CA ASN A 967 -4.75 -8.12 -13.10
C ASN A 967 -5.27 -9.54 -12.82
N ARG A 968 -6.19 -10.06 -13.65
CA ARG A 968 -6.92 -11.34 -13.49
C ARG A 968 -7.82 -11.42 -12.24
N ASP A 969 -8.31 -10.29 -11.74
CA ASP A 969 -9.28 -10.26 -10.63
C ASP A 969 -10.73 -10.58 -11.08
N GLY A 970 -11.00 -10.56 -12.39
CA GLY A 970 -12.32 -10.82 -12.99
C GLY A 970 -13.22 -9.59 -13.12
N GLN A 971 -12.68 -8.38 -12.99
CA GLN A 971 -13.28 -7.09 -13.29
C GLN A 971 -12.71 -6.54 -14.62
N LEU A 972 -13.20 -5.39 -15.09
CA LEU A 972 -12.70 -4.75 -16.31
C LEU A 972 -11.92 -3.48 -15.99
N ASP A 973 -10.63 -3.51 -16.32
CA ASP A 973 -9.73 -2.38 -16.32
C ASP A 973 -9.94 -1.49 -17.55
N VAL A 974 -9.46 -0.25 -17.48
CA VAL A 974 -9.51 0.71 -18.59
C VAL A 974 -8.11 1.11 -19.01
N VAL A 975 -7.81 0.94 -20.31
CA VAL A 975 -6.54 1.37 -20.91
C VAL A 975 -6.78 2.41 -22.01
N LEU A 976 -5.91 3.42 -22.08
CA LEU A 976 -6.02 4.51 -23.05
C LEU A 976 -4.67 5.06 -23.51
N VAL A 977 -4.68 5.71 -24.68
CA VAL A 977 -3.51 6.36 -25.28
C VAL A 977 -3.60 7.88 -25.19
N ASN A 978 -2.58 8.49 -24.60
CA ASN A 978 -2.48 9.93 -24.35
C ASN A 978 -1.60 10.60 -25.42
N THR A 979 -2.21 11.13 -26.47
CA THR A 979 -1.51 11.60 -27.68
C THR A 979 -0.55 12.76 -27.41
N ASN A 980 -0.85 13.66 -26.48
CA ASN A 980 0.03 14.80 -26.18
C ASN A 980 1.15 14.43 -25.20
N ALA A 981 0.83 13.65 -24.17
CA ALA A 981 1.77 13.29 -23.11
C ALA A 981 2.62 12.04 -23.42
N ASN A 982 2.51 11.48 -24.63
CA ASN A 982 3.35 10.40 -25.16
C ASN A 982 3.41 9.18 -24.22
N ASN A 983 2.26 8.71 -23.74
CA ASN A 983 2.17 7.55 -22.86
C ASN A 983 0.89 6.74 -23.05
N VAL A 984 0.93 5.49 -22.59
CA VAL A 984 -0.24 4.66 -22.31
C VAL A 984 -0.61 4.84 -20.84
N GLY A 985 -1.89 5.01 -20.55
CA GLY A 985 -2.44 5.02 -19.19
C GLY A 985 -3.31 3.80 -18.95
N VAL A 986 -3.05 3.08 -17.86
CA VAL A 986 -3.89 1.95 -17.37
C VAL A 986 -4.53 2.36 -16.04
N PHE A 987 -5.81 2.03 -15.89
CA PHE A 987 -6.58 2.17 -14.66
C PHE A 987 -7.08 0.79 -14.27
N LEU A 988 -6.58 0.27 -13.15
CA LEU A 988 -7.05 -1.00 -12.60
C LEU A 988 -8.35 -0.79 -11.83
N ALA A 989 -9.33 -1.68 -11.97
CA ALA A 989 -10.54 -1.66 -11.16
C ALA A 989 -10.23 -2.08 -9.71
N TYR A 990 -10.96 -1.55 -8.72
CA TYR A 990 -10.97 -2.13 -7.37
C TYR A 990 -12.33 -1.92 -6.69
N GLY A 991 -12.95 -3.03 -6.26
CA GLY A 991 -14.35 -3.02 -5.86
C GLY A 991 -15.29 -2.53 -6.97
N ARG A 992 -16.55 -2.22 -6.61
CA ARG A 992 -17.62 -2.03 -7.60
C ARG A 992 -17.56 -0.73 -8.42
N GLU A 993 -17.06 0.37 -7.87
CA GLU A 993 -17.22 1.69 -8.52
C GLU A 993 -15.94 2.54 -8.51
N ASN A 994 -14.78 1.94 -8.17
CA ASN A 994 -13.51 2.64 -8.04
C ASN A 994 -12.43 2.09 -8.97
N TYR A 995 -11.48 2.96 -9.31
CA TYR A 995 -10.31 2.66 -10.12
C TYR A 995 -9.06 3.27 -9.50
N ALA A 996 -7.94 2.55 -9.61
CA ALA A 996 -6.64 2.93 -9.10
C ALA A 996 -6.11 4.22 -9.74
N GLY A 997 -5.11 4.84 -9.11
CA GLY A 997 -4.35 5.94 -9.71
C GLY A 997 -3.72 5.50 -11.04
N VAL A 998 -3.81 6.34 -12.07
CA VAL A 998 -3.37 5.96 -13.42
C VAL A 998 -1.90 5.52 -13.47
N ILE A 999 -1.68 4.26 -13.85
CA ILE A 999 -0.35 3.73 -14.10
C ILE A 999 0.06 4.17 -15.50
N LYS A 1000 1.18 4.89 -15.62
CA LYS A 1000 1.62 5.52 -16.88
C LYS A 1000 2.86 4.87 -17.44
N TYR A 1001 2.73 4.25 -18.61
CA TYR A 1001 3.85 3.69 -19.36
C TYR A 1001 4.26 4.68 -20.45
N ARG A 1002 5.41 5.34 -20.23
CA ARG A 1002 5.91 6.41 -21.10
C ARG A 1002 6.50 5.85 -22.39
N ASN A 1003 5.93 6.24 -23.52
CA ASN A 1003 6.53 6.04 -24.84
C ASN A 1003 7.66 7.07 -25.06
N ALA A 1004 8.46 6.89 -26.12
CA ALA A 1004 9.51 7.86 -26.47
C ALA A 1004 8.97 9.28 -26.78
N ASP A 1005 9.76 10.31 -26.47
CA ASP A 1005 9.31 11.71 -26.56
C ASP A 1005 8.88 12.11 -27.98
N GLY A 1006 7.64 12.59 -28.11
CA GLY A 1006 7.01 12.93 -29.39
C GLY A 1006 6.34 11.75 -30.10
N SER A 1007 6.15 10.60 -29.45
CA SER A 1007 5.52 9.41 -30.02
C SER A 1007 4.11 9.64 -30.60
N GLN A 1008 3.30 10.51 -29.99
CA GLN A 1008 1.91 10.80 -30.39
C GLN A 1008 1.08 9.54 -30.66
N PRO A 1009 0.78 8.71 -29.65
CA PRO A 1009 0.02 7.48 -29.85
C PRO A 1009 -1.43 7.77 -30.29
N GLN A 1010 -1.93 7.01 -31.28
CA GLN A 1010 -3.27 7.23 -31.90
C GLN A 1010 -4.22 6.02 -31.86
N SER A 1011 -3.71 4.80 -31.75
CA SER A 1011 -4.51 3.57 -31.84
C SER A 1011 -3.92 2.51 -30.92
N ILE A 1012 -4.79 1.63 -30.41
CA ILE A 1012 -4.49 0.59 -29.43
C ILE A 1012 -5.22 -0.70 -29.83
N ALA A 1013 -4.60 -1.85 -29.59
CA ALA A 1013 -5.25 -3.16 -29.61
C ALA A 1013 -4.70 -4.04 -28.48
N LEU A 1014 -5.48 -5.04 -28.05
CA LEU A 1014 -5.18 -5.90 -26.90
C LEU A 1014 -5.19 -7.38 -27.32
N SER A 1015 -4.27 -8.16 -26.79
CA SER A 1015 -4.22 -9.62 -26.87
C SER A 1015 -3.16 -10.17 -25.94
N ASP A 1016 -3.21 -11.47 -25.70
CA ASP A 1016 -2.06 -12.24 -25.25
C ASP A 1016 -1.15 -12.52 -26.47
N PHE A 1017 -0.02 -11.82 -26.60
CA PHE A 1017 0.91 -11.98 -27.73
C PHE A 1017 2.07 -12.93 -27.43
N ASN A 1018 2.38 -13.17 -26.15
CA ASN A 1018 3.50 -13.97 -25.69
C ASN A 1018 3.10 -15.38 -25.18
N HIS A 1019 1.80 -15.64 -25.05
CA HIS A 1019 1.17 -16.87 -24.59
C HIS A 1019 1.46 -17.27 -23.11
N ASP A 1020 1.73 -16.28 -22.25
CA ASP A 1020 1.64 -16.41 -20.78
C ASP A 1020 0.19 -16.18 -20.25
N GLY A 1021 -0.71 -15.71 -21.12
CA GLY A 1021 -2.13 -15.52 -20.85
C GLY A 1021 -2.50 -14.22 -20.15
N TRP A 1022 -1.56 -13.29 -19.96
CA TRP A 1022 -1.87 -11.94 -19.52
C TRP A 1022 -2.19 -11.05 -20.73
N LEU A 1023 -2.89 -9.93 -20.52
CA LEU A 1023 -3.22 -9.04 -21.64
C LEU A 1023 -2.08 -8.07 -21.92
N ASP A 1024 -1.52 -8.17 -23.12
CA ASP A 1024 -0.54 -7.24 -23.66
C ASP A 1024 -1.22 -6.09 -24.40
N ILE A 1025 -0.47 -4.99 -24.57
CA ILE A 1025 -0.92 -3.76 -25.21
C ILE A 1025 -0.03 -3.45 -26.42
N VAL A 1026 -0.60 -3.33 -27.63
CA VAL A 1026 0.08 -2.74 -28.80
C VAL A 1026 -0.47 -1.35 -29.11
N VAL A 1027 0.41 -0.39 -29.39
CA VAL A 1027 0.06 1.00 -29.75
C VAL A 1027 0.76 1.51 -31.01
N THR A 1028 0.08 2.35 -31.80
CA THR A 1028 0.70 3.05 -32.94
C THR A 1028 1.19 4.44 -32.55
N ASN A 1029 2.52 4.65 -32.61
CA ASN A 1029 3.16 5.91 -32.31
C ASN A 1029 3.35 6.75 -33.59
N TYR A 1030 2.42 7.66 -33.86
CA TYR A 1030 2.36 8.42 -35.11
C TYR A 1030 3.57 9.34 -35.34
N GLY A 1031 4.08 10.00 -34.29
CA GLY A 1031 5.10 11.03 -34.39
C GLY A 1031 6.55 10.55 -34.47
N ILE A 1032 6.79 9.25 -34.21
CA ILE A 1032 8.12 8.59 -34.29
C ILE A 1032 8.13 7.39 -35.25
N ASP A 1033 7.11 7.27 -36.11
CA ASP A 1033 7.03 6.32 -37.22
C ASP A 1033 7.14 4.82 -36.81
N ASN A 1034 6.68 4.43 -35.61
CA ASN A 1034 6.80 3.06 -35.08
C ASN A 1034 5.54 2.53 -34.38
N ILE A 1035 5.58 1.26 -33.94
CA ILE A 1035 4.66 0.71 -32.94
C ILE A 1035 5.42 0.40 -31.65
N GLY A 1036 4.72 0.46 -30.52
CA GLY A 1036 5.19 -0.03 -29.23
C GLY A 1036 4.35 -1.21 -28.75
N ILE A 1037 4.98 -2.17 -28.07
CA ILE A 1037 4.31 -3.29 -27.40
C ILE A 1037 4.73 -3.32 -25.94
N LEU A 1038 3.77 -3.48 -25.04
CA LEU A 1038 3.96 -3.62 -23.60
C LEU A 1038 3.41 -4.97 -23.19
N PHE A 1039 4.29 -5.86 -22.71
CA PHE A 1039 3.91 -7.20 -22.27
C PHE A 1039 3.45 -7.16 -20.81
N GLY A 1040 2.31 -7.80 -20.51
CA GLY A 1040 1.94 -8.11 -19.14
C GLY A 1040 2.98 -9.04 -18.50
N LEU A 1041 3.06 -9.05 -17.16
CA LEU A 1041 3.99 -9.94 -16.44
C LEU A 1041 3.35 -10.80 -15.36
N GLY A 1042 2.22 -10.38 -14.77
CA GLY A 1042 1.51 -11.24 -13.83
C GLY A 1042 2.25 -11.57 -12.53
N ASN A 1043 3.12 -10.65 -12.09
CA ASN A 1043 4.06 -10.73 -10.95
C ASN A 1043 5.40 -11.44 -11.21
N ALA A 1044 6.40 -11.05 -10.38
CA ALA A 1044 7.75 -11.62 -10.25
C ALA A 1044 8.79 -11.38 -11.37
N ILE A 1045 9.33 -10.14 -11.44
CA ILE A 1045 10.79 -9.87 -11.37
C ILE A 1045 11.01 -8.64 -10.47
#